data_AF-A0A661U708-F1
#
_entry.id   AF-A0A661U708-F1
#
_cell.length_a   1.000
_cell.length_b   1.000
_cell.length_c   1.000
_cell.angle_alpha   90.00
_cell.angle_beta   90.00
_cell.angle_gamma   90.00
#
_symmetry.space_group_name_H-M   'P 1'
#
loop_
_entity.id
_entity.type
_entity.pdbx_description
1 polymer ?
#
loop_
_entity_poly.entity_id
_entity_poly.type
_entity_poly.pdbx_seq_one_letter_code
_entity_poly.pdbx_strand_id
1 'polypeptide(L)'
;MPDESIKREIAELRERIRYHEHKYYVENKPEISDFEFDKLLERLKSLESQHPEFITADSPTQRIYDGTLEGFREVAHKVAMLSLDNSYNFADLAEFDERVARTLGLSGEEIEYVAELKIDGVGIALLYENGLLVRGATRGNGTVGDDITHSVRTIRSVPLRLRGGASQIPPLIEVRGEAFISLKEFERINREREEAGLDVFANPRNSTAGTLRLLNVREVATRRLDTFIYTLSYCEGLHPASQWEALDLMRSWGLKVNPASRLCRGLSQVRAYCDEWDRKRHELDYATDGVVVKVNRLDYQKRLGQTSKHPKWAIAFKFPAEQATTKVLSIDVQVGRTGAVTPVATFAPVHLSGTTVKRASLHNADEIGRKDIRVGDTVVLEKAGEIIPQVVSVIKSERTGDERPFQMPEHCPVCGSRLVRPEGEVVVRCVNSSCPAVLKESIRHFASRAGFDIDGLGPALIEMLVDRGIVKNYADLFRLRKEELASLPRMGEKSADNLVAAIERSKKVPFNRFIYALGIRHVGAFAARALAANFSSIEGLIAAAQERCVPPQTELGVLTESDKPAPGGPRPVEGTSDMFEAIDGIGAIVGASVAQYFCLPSNVNVIEDLLDAGVEIIYPEKKIAPDEALLGKRFVLTGTLKSMRRDEVKAKIESLGGRVTSSVTGQTDYVVVGESPGSKLDKARRLGVSILGEAEFLELIKSRK
;
A
#
# COMPACT_ATOMS: atom_id res chain seq x y z
N MET A 1 -22.85 -6.95 -51.98
CA MET A 1 -21.58 -7.68 -51.75
C MET A 1 -21.72 -8.44 -50.44
N PRO A 2 -21.36 -9.74 -50.39
CA PRO A 2 -21.50 -10.58 -49.20
C PRO A 2 -20.85 -9.98 -47.94
N ASP A 3 -19.71 -9.32 -48.08
CA ASP A 3 -18.92 -8.77 -46.96
C ASP A 3 -19.61 -7.66 -46.18
N GLU A 4 -20.40 -6.79 -46.82
CA GLU A 4 -21.14 -5.73 -46.09
C GLU A 4 -22.34 -6.28 -45.30
N SER A 5 -22.93 -7.40 -45.74
CA SER A 5 -23.97 -8.08 -44.98
C SER A 5 -23.40 -8.73 -43.71
N ILE A 6 -22.23 -9.35 -43.82
CA ILE A 6 -21.55 -10.02 -42.70
C ILE A 6 -21.05 -8.99 -41.68
N LYS A 7 -20.42 -7.90 -42.16
CA LYS A 7 -20.00 -6.79 -41.31
C LYS A 7 -21.16 -6.17 -40.53
N ARG A 8 -22.32 -6.02 -41.17
CA ARG A 8 -23.55 -5.56 -40.51
C ARG A 8 -24.05 -6.56 -39.47
N GLU A 9 -24.07 -7.86 -39.79
CA GLU A 9 -24.46 -8.91 -38.83
C GLU A 9 -23.54 -8.92 -37.60
N ILE A 10 -22.22 -8.82 -37.80
CA ILE A 10 -21.23 -8.73 -36.71
C ILE A 10 -21.51 -7.50 -35.84
N ALA A 11 -21.77 -6.33 -36.45
CA ALA A 11 -22.09 -5.11 -35.71
C ALA A 11 -23.39 -5.26 -34.90
N GLU A 12 -24.45 -5.82 -35.48
CA GLU A 12 -25.73 -6.07 -34.81
C GLU A 12 -25.59 -7.07 -33.65
N LEU A 13 -24.81 -8.15 -33.84
CA LEU A 13 -24.51 -9.12 -32.78
C LEU A 13 -23.75 -8.48 -31.62
N ARG A 14 -22.71 -7.68 -31.92
CA ARG A 14 -21.95 -6.95 -30.89
C ARG A 14 -22.86 -6.04 -30.06
N GLU A 15 -23.71 -5.25 -30.71
CA GLU A 15 -24.65 -4.37 -30.01
C GLU A 15 -25.67 -5.13 -29.16
N ARG A 16 -26.24 -6.22 -29.68
CA ARG A 16 -27.17 -7.07 -28.92
C ARG A 16 -26.50 -7.71 -27.70
N ILE A 17 -25.29 -8.25 -27.86
CA ILE A 17 -24.54 -8.84 -26.76
C ILE A 17 -24.22 -7.78 -25.70
N ARG A 18 -23.72 -6.60 -26.10
CA ARG A 18 -23.45 -5.48 -25.17
C ARG A 18 -24.71 -5.03 -24.43
N TYR A 19 -25.85 -4.97 -25.13
CA TYR A 19 -27.13 -4.63 -24.54
C TYR A 19 -27.53 -5.64 -23.46
N HIS A 20 -27.45 -6.94 -23.74
CA HIS A 20 -27.80 -7.98 -22.78
C HIS A 20 -26.78 -8.11 -21.64
N GLU A 21 -25.48 -7.89 -21.89
CA GLU A 21 -24.46 -7.78 -20.83
C GLU A 21 -24.80 -6.63 -19.87
N HIS A 22 -25.17 -5.46 -20.40
CA HIS A 22 -25.56 -4.32 -19.59
C HIS A 22 -26.81 -4.62 -18.75
N LYS A 23 -27.84 -5.20 -19.37
CA LYS A 23 -29.07 -5.62 -18.68
C LYS A 23 -28.79 -6.59 -17.54
N TYR A 24 -27.94 -7.57 -17.77
CA TYR A 24 -27.59 -8.58 -16.79
C TYR A 24 -26.70 -8.01 -15.68
N TYR A 25 -25.52 -7.47 -16.03
CA TYR A 25 -24.47 -7.17 -15.06
C TYR A 25 -24.56 -5.75 -14.47
N VAL A 26 -25.20 -4.80 -15.15
CA VAL A 26 -25.31 -3.40 -14.71
C VAL A 26 -26.69 -3.12 -14.12
N GLU A 27 -27.75 -3.49 -14.82
CA GLU A 27 -29.14 -3.23 -14.39
C GLU A 27 -29.71 -4.33 -13.48
N ASN A 28 -29.07 -5.50 -13.40
CA ASN A 28 -29.60 -6.70 -12.72
C ASN A 28 -31.03 -7.07 -13.20
N LYS A 29 -31.30 -6.92 -14.50
CA LYS A 29 -32.59 -7.17 -15.16
C LYS A 29 -32.39 -7.93 -16.48
N PRO A 30 -32.00 -9.22 -16.43
CA PRO A 30 -31.81 -10.01 -17.65
C PRO A 30 -33.13 -10.18 -18.42
N GLU A 31 -33.06 -10.07 -19.75
CA GLU A 31 -34.21 -10.20 -20.66
C GLU A 31 -34.20 -11.50 -21.48
N ILE A 32 -33.04 -12.17 -21.56
CA ILE A 32 -32.85 -13.44 -22.25
C ILE A 32 -32.18 -14.43 -21.30
N SER A 33 -32.33 -15.73 -21.57
CA SER A 33 -31.68 -16.79 -20.81
C SER A 33 -30.18 -16.89 -21.12
N ASP A 34 -29.41 -17.47 -20.20
CA ASP A 34 -27.97 -17.71 -20.39
C ASP A 34 -27.68 -18.52 -21.67
N PHE A 35 -28.54 -19.49 -21.98
CA PHE A 35 -28.45 -20.30 -23.20
C PHE A 35 -28.63 -19.47 -24.49
N GLU A 36 -29.56 -18.52 -24.50
CA GLU A 36 -29.75 -17.61 -25.64
C GLU A 36 -28.58 -16.64 -25.78
N PHE A 37 -28.04 -16.15 -24.67
CA PHE A 37 -26.85 -15.30 -24.66
C PHE A 37 -25.62 -16.04 -25.21
N ASP A 38 -25.38 -17.27 -24.77
CA ASP A 38 -24.26 -18.10 -25.23
C ASP A 38 -24.35 -18.35 -26.74
N LYS A 39 -25.54 -18.60 -27.28
CA LYS A 39 -25.74 -18.71 -28.74
C LYS A 39 -25.36 -17.45 -29.51
N LEU A 40 -25.68 -16.26 -28.99
CA LEU A 40 -25.28 -15.00 -29.62
C LEU A 40 -23.76 -14.87 -29.63
N LEU A 41 -23.10 -15.20 -28.51
CA LEU A 41 -21.66 -15.12 -28.38
C LEU A 41 -20.95 -16.15 -29.27
N GLU A 42 -21.44 -17.39 -29.35
CA GLU A 42 -20.93 -18.42 -30.25
C GLU A 42 -21.06 -18.01 -31.72
N ARG A 43 -22.21 -17.44 -32.11
CA ARG A 43 -22.40 -16.92 -33.47
C ARG A 43 -21.41 -15.81 -33.79
N LEU A 44 -21.22 -14.86 -32.88
CA LEU A 44 -20.24 -13.77 -33.06
C LEU A 44 -18.81 -14.33 -33.19
N LYS A 45 -18.42 -15.27 -32.32
CA LYS A 45 -17.11 -15.94 -32.38
C LYS A 45 -16.90 -16.65 -33.72
N SER A 46 -17.91 -17.38 -34.20
CA SER A 46 -17.84 -18.07 -35.49
C SER A 46 -17.63 -17.11 -36.65
N LEU A 47 -18.34 -15.98 -36.66
CA LEU A 47 -18.22 -14.98 -37.73
C LEU A 47 -16.86 -14.27 -37.70
N GLU A 48 -16.37 -13.89 -36.51
CA GLU A 48 -15.05 -13.27 -36.36
C GLU A 48 -13.91 -14.21 -36.69
N SER A 49 -14.06 -15.51 -36.41
CA SER A 49 -13.06 -16.51 -36.83
C SER A 49 -13.02 -16.72 -38.34
N GLN A 50 -14.15 -16.54 -39.04
CA GLN A 50 -14.24 -16.63 -40.49
C GLN A 50 -13.79 -15.33 -41.18
N HIS A 51 -13.93 -14.20 -40.50
CA HIS A 51 -13.59 -12.86 -40.98
C HIS A 51 -12.72 -12.08 -39.98
N PRO A 52 -11.43 -12.46 -39.81
CA PRO A 52 -10.53 -11.81 -38.85
C PRO A 52 -10.35 -10.31 -39.07
N GLU A 53 -10.53 -9.83 -40.31
CA GLU A 53 -10.46 -8.41 -40.69
C GLU A 53 -11.52 -7.54 -40.00
N PHE A 54 -12.61 -8.13 -39.51
CA PHE A 54 -13.66 -7.41 -38.81
C PHE A 54 -13.51 -7.42 -37.29
N ILE A 55 -12.50 -8.10 -36.73
CA ILE A 55 -12.23 -8.11 -35.28
C ILE A 55 -11.83 -6.71 -34.80
N THR A 56 -12.51 -6.22 -33.78
CA THR A 56 -12.21 -4.93 -33.14
C THR A 56 -11.87 -5.11 -31.66
N ALA A 57 -11.02 -4.24 -31.11
CA ALA A 57 -10.54 -4.33 -29.73
C ALA A 57 -11.64 -4.20 -28.65
N ASP A 58 -12.83 -3.75 -29.03
CA ASP A 58 -14.04 -3.60 -28.21
C ASP A 58 -15.09 -4.71 -28.46
N SER A 59 -14.78 -5.71 -29.28
CA SER A 59 -15.69 -6.83 -29.48
C SER A 59 -15.85 -7.64 -28.18
N PRO A 60 -17.07 -8.10 -27.82
CA PRO A 60 -17.30 -8.94 -26.65
C PRO A 60 -16.45 -10.22 -26.58
N THR A 61 -15.93 -10.69 -27.72
CA THR A 61 -15.03 -11.86 -27.79
C THR A 61 -13.61 -11.55 -27.31
N GLN A 62 -13.19 -10.28 -27.31
CA GLN A 62 -11.84 -9.84 -26.98
C GLN A 62 -11.64 -9.52 -25.49
N ARG A 63 -12.57 -9.98 -24.63
CA ARG A 63 -12.48 -9.78 -23.17
C ARG A 63 -11.40 -10.61 -22.51
N ILE A 64 -11.09 -11.79 -23.06
CA ILE A 64 -10.07 -12.69 -22.52
C ILE A 64 -8.83 -12.57 -23.38
N TYR A 65 -7.70 -12.25 -22.75
CA TYR A 65 -6.40 -12.26 -23.40
C TYR A 65 -5.87 -13.70 -23.46
N ASP A 66 -5.53 -14.17 -24.66
CA ASP A 66 -5.06 -15.54 -24.90
C ASP A 66 -3.53 -15.72 -24.79
N GLY A 67 -2.79 -14.65 -24.53
CA GLY A 67 -1.34 -14.70 -24.30
C GLY A 67 -0.97 -14.85 -22.81
N THR A 68 0.32 -15.11 -22.56
CA THR A 68 0.89 -15.15 -21.20
C THR A 68 1.34 -13.75 -20.80
N LEU A 69 0.90 -13.27 -19.64
CA LEU A 69 1.44 -12.04 -19.05
C LEU A 69 2.77 -12.35 -18.35
N GLU A 70 3.84 -11.64 -18.71
CA GLU A 70 5.16 -11.77 -18.08
C GLU A 70 5.24 -11.02 -16.73
N GLY A 71 4.34 -10.06 -16.51
CA GLY A 71 4.32 -9.22 -15.32
C GLY A 71 3.39 -8.02 -15.47
N PHE A 72 3.27 -7.23 -14.41
CA PHE A 72 2.52 -5.98 -14.41
C PHE A 72 3.48 -4.80 -14.59
N ARG A 73 3.09 -3.83 -15.44
CA ARG A 73 3.84 -2.59 -15.63
C ARG A 73 3.26 -1.50 -14.73
N GLU A 74 4.12 -0.61 -14.26
CA GLU A 74 3.70 0.55 -13.50
C GLU A 74 3.20 1.67 -14.44
N VAL A 75 2.07 2.28 -14.10
CA VAL A 75 1.45 3.36 -14.85
C VAL A 75 1.07 4.52 -13.94
N ALA A 76 1.34 5.74 -14.40
CA ALA A 76 0.95 6.94 -13.69
C ALA A 76 -0.55 7.25 -13.91
N HIS A 77 -1.22 7.67 -12.84
CA HIS A 77 -2.60 8.14 -12.86
C HIS A 77 -2.68 9.58 -13.39
N LYS A 78 -3.76 9.95 -14.10
CA LYS A 78 -3.94 11.35 -14.58
C LYS A 78 -4.14 12.31 -13.41
N VAL A 79 -4.85 11.86 -12.40
CA VAL A 79 -5.07 12.55 -11.13
C VAL A 79 -4.63 11.60 -10.01
N ALA A 80 -4.14 12.11 -8.88
CA ALA A 80 -3.78 11.25 -7.75
C ALA A 80 -5.01 10.53 -7.17
N MET A 81 -4.87 9.24 -6.84
CA MET A 81 -5.84 8.41 -6.12
C MET A 81 -5.51 8.43 -4.63
N LEU A 82 -6.10 9.38 -3.91
CA LEU A 82 -5.89 9.55 -2.47
C LEU A 82 -6.73 8.58 -1.63
N SER A 83 -6.39 8.47 -0.34
CA SER A 83 -7.22 7.77 0.64
C SER A 83 -8.29 8.72 1.19
N LEU A 84 -9.27 8.20 1.92
CA LEU A 84 -10.26 9.02 2.63
C LEU A 84 -9.85 9.16 4.09
N ASP A 85 -10.21 10.28 4.71
CA ASP A 85 -10.20 10.42 6.16
C ASP A 85 -11.36 9.61 6.77
N ASN A 86 -11.20 9.12 8.00
CA ASN A 86 -12.19 8.26 8.64
C ASN A 86 -12.93 9.00 9.75
N SER A 87 -14.21 8.68 9.88
CA SER A 87 -15.10 9.06 11.00
C SER A 87 -15.71 7.78 11.56
N TYR A 88 -15.88 7.73 12.88
CA TYR A 88 -16.43 6.57 13.60
C TYR A 88 -17.73 6.88 14.33
N ASN A 89 -18.10 8.16 14.41
CA ASN A 89 -19.31 8.61 15.07
C ASN A 89 -19.88 9.86 14.37
N PHE A 90 -21.12 10.20 14.68
CA PHE A 90 -21.79 11.34 14.06
C PHE A 90 -21.27 12.71 14.52
N ALA A 91 -20.58 12.80 15.65
CA ALA A 91 -19.94 14.04 16.07
C ALA A 91 -18.77 14.38 15.12
N ASP A 92 -17.97 13.39 14.73
CA ASP A 92 -16.91 13.58 13.73
C ASP A 92 -17.48 14.08 12.38
N LEU A 93 -18.65 13.58 11.96
CA LEU A 93 -19.34 14.05 10.75
C LEU A 93 -19.85 15.49 10.90
N ALA A 94 -20.32 15.87 12.08
CA ALA A 94 -20.71 17.25 12.38
C ALA A 94 -19.51 18.20 12.31
N GLU A 95 -18.36 17.81 12.88
CA GLU A 95 -17.12 18.58 12.77
C GLU A 95 -16.63 18.72 11.33
N PHE A 96 -16.80 17.67 10.52
CA PHE A 96 -16.49 17.71 9.09
C PHE A 96 -17.37 18.74 8.37
N ASP A 97 -18.69 18.72 8.58
CA ASP A 97 -19.64 19.66 7.97
C ASP A 97 -19.34 21.11 8.38
N GLU A 98 -19.12 21.36 9.68
CA GLU A 98 -18.73 22.69 10.17
C GLU A 98 -17.43 23.19 9.52
N ARG A 99 -16.43 22.31 9.37
CA ARG A 99 -15.17 22.64 8.71
C ARG A 99 -15.38 22.96 7.23
N VAL A 100 -16.25 22.23 6.54
CA VAL A 100 -16.61 22.49 5.15
C VAL A 100 -17.29 23.85 5.03
N ALA A 101 -18.34 24.09 5.83
CA ALA A 101 -19.09 25.35 5.84
C ALA A 101 -18.19 26.55 6.12
N ARG A 102 -17.34 26.46 7.16
CA ARG A 102 -16.37 27.51 7.53
C ARG A 102 -15.39 27.81 6.41
N THR A 103 -14.85 26.77 5.76
CA THR A 103 -13.87 26.96 4.67
C THR A 103 -14.50 27.57 3.43
N LEU A 104 -15.77 27.25 3.17
CA LEU A 104 -16.52 27.80 2.03
C LEU A 104 -17.15 29.17 2.30
N GLY A 105 -17.18 29.62 3.56
CA GLY A 105 -17.85 30.85 3.98
C GLY A 105 -19.38 30.73 4.00
N LEU A 106 -19.90 29.52 4.23
CA LEU A 106 -21.33 29.15 4.19
C LEU A 106 -21.84 28.74 5.58
N SER A 107 -21.31 29.34 6.64
CA SER A 107 -21.70 29.00 8.02
C SER A 107 -23.19 29.23 8.24
N GLY A 108 -23.93 28.16 8.57
CA GLY A 108 -25.38 28.20 8.78
C GLY A 108 -26.22 27.89 7.53
N GLU A 109 -25.59 27.61 6.39
CA GLU A 109 -26.27 27.13 5.19
C GLU A 109 -26.21 25.59 5.10
N GLU A 110 -27.23 24.98 4.50
CA GLU A 110 -27.25 23.54 4.25
C GLU A 110 -26.34 23.18 3.07
N ILE A 111 -25.39 22.27 3.31
CA ILE A 111 -24.53 21.72 2.27
C ILE A 111 -25.16 20.44 1.71
N GLU A 112 -25.19 20.31 0.39
CA GLU A 112 -25.57 19.06 -0.27
C GLU A 112 -24.40 18.08 -0.30
N TYR A 113 -24.70 16.82 0.02
CA TYR A 113 -23.76 15.71 0.02
C TYR A 113 -24.26 14.59 -0.87
N VAL A 114 -23.35 13.83 -1.47
CA VAL A 114 -23.63 12.52 -2.06
C VAL A 114 -23.12 11.47 -1.08
N ALA A 115 -24.03 10.63 -0.58
CA ALA A 115 -23.72 9.50 0.28
C ALA A 115 -23.69 8.21 -0.55
N GLU A 116 -22.61 7.47 -0.46
CA GLU A 116 -22.35 6.26 -1.23
C GLU A 116 -21.87 5.14 -0.30
N LEU A 117 -22.27 3.90 -0.54
CA LEU A 117 -21.73 2.76 0.23
C LEU A 117 -20.22 2.64 -0.01
N LYS A 118 -19.47 2.42 1.07
CA LYS A 118 -18.03 2.20 1.01
C LYS A 118 -17.78 0.72 0.72
N ILE A 119 -17.55 0.41 -0.55
CA ILE A 119 -17.35 -0.97 -1.02
C ILE A 119 -16.00 -1.49 -0.51
N ASP A 120 -15.98 -2.71 0.03
CA ASP A 120 -14.74 -3.35 0.47
C ASP A 120 -14.13 -4.17 -0.67
N GLY A 121 -13.26 -3.51 -1.44
CA GLY A 121 -12.59 -4.12 -2.59
C GLY A 121 -11.23 -3.49 -2.87
N VAL A 122 -10.94 -3.33 -4.16
CA VAL A 122 -9.71 -2.70 -4.65
C VAL A 122 -10.03 -1.54 -5.58
N GLY A 123 -9.59 -0.35 -5.20
CA GLY A 123 -9.70 0.84 -6.03
C GLY A 123 -8.97 0.69 -7.37
N ILE A 124 -9.72 0.95 -8.44
CA ILE A 124 -9.28 0.90 -9.85
C ILE A 124 -9.51 2.23 -10.56
N ALA A 125 -8.70 2.51 -11.57
CA ALA A 125 -8.87 3.62 -12.51
C ALA A 125 -8.99 3.06 -13.93
N LEU A 126 -10.00 3.52 -14.67
CA LEU A 126 -10.30 3.10 -16.03
C LEU A 126 -10.18 4.30 -16.96
N LEU A 127 -9.31 4.20 -17.97
CA LEU A 127 -9.11 5.20 -18.99
C LEU A 127 -9.82 4.78 -20.28
N TYR A 128 -10.66 5.67 -20.79
CA TYR A 128 -11.34 5.52 -22.05
C TYR A 128 -10.88 6.61 -23.03
N GLU A 129 -10.56 6.20 -24.25
CA GLU A 129 -10.24 7.09 -25.37
C GLU A 129 -11.30 6.93 -26.44
N ASN A 130 -11.97 8.02 -26.80
CA ASN A 130 -13.09 8.05 -27.74
C ASN A 130 -14.15 6.97 -27.42
N GLY A 131 -14.39 6.75 -26.12
CA GLY A 131 -15.31 5.75 -25.60
C GLY A 131 -14.80 4.32 -25.54
N LEU A 132 -13.57 4.02 -25.96
CA LEU A 132 -12.99 2.66 -25.91
C LEU A 132 -12.08 2.50 -24.68
N LEU A 133 -12.20 1.38 -23.98
CA LEU A 133 -11.34 1.07 -22.83
C LEU A 133 -9.91 0.80 -23.31
N VAL A 134 -9.00 1.73 -22.97
CA VAL A 134 -7.58 1.62 -23.34
C VAL A 134 -6.71 1.15 -22.19
N ARG A 135 -7.07 1.47 -20.94
CA ARG A 135 -6.26 1.13 -19.77
C ARG A 135 -7.08 0.92 -18.50
N GLY A 136 -6.73 -0.10 -17.73
CA GLY A 136 -7.16 -0.30 -16.35
C GLY A 136 -5.95 -0.31 -15.41
N ALA A 137 -6.00 0.41 -14.30
CA ALA A 137 -4.90 0.49 -13.34
C ALA A 137 -5.38 0.30 -11.90
N THR A 138 -4.56 -0.33 -11.06
CA THR A 138 -4.80 -0.36 -9.60
C THR A 138 -4.42 0.96 -8.96
N ARG A 139 -4.84 1.21 -7.72
CA ARG A 139 -4.40 2.41 -6.97
C ARG A 139 -2.88 2.53 -6.80
N GLY A 140 -2.19 1.43 -6.49
CA GLY A 140 -0.79 1.40 -6.08
C GLY A 140 -0.50 2.36 -4.91
N ASN A 141 0.48 3.24 -5.08
CA ASN A 141 0.88 4.24 -4.08
C ASN A 141 0.02 5.53 -4.12
N GLY A 142 -0.96 5.59 -5.02
CA GLY A 142 -1.85 6.73 -5.23
C GLY A 142 -1.45 7.64 -6.39
N THR A 143 -0.19 7.63 -6.84
CA THR A 143 0.24 8.35 -8.06
C THR A 143 0.61 7.40 -9.19
N VAL A 144 1.09 6.22 -8.84
CA VAL A 144 1.47 5.13 -9.74
C VAL A 144 0.79 3.85 -9.27
N GLY A 145 0.26 3.09 -10.22
CA GLY A 145 -0.36 1.80 -9.98
C GLY A 145 0.01 0.76 -11.03
N ASP A 146 -0.36 -0.49 -10.78
CA ASP A 146 -0.12 -1.59 -11.72
C ASP A 146 -1.16 -1.59 -12.85
N ASP A 147 -0.69 -1.73 -14.10
CA ASP A 147 -1.53 -1.90 -15.28
C ASP A 147 -2.19 -3.27 -15.29
N ILE A 148 -3.50 -3.29 -15.00
CA ILE A 148 -4.34 -4.48 -14.92
C ILE A 148 -5.36 -4.52 -16.06
N THR A 149 -5.06 -3.91 -17.21
CA THR A 149 -5.99 -3.77 -18.34
C THR A 149 -6.59 -5.09 -18.76
N HIS A 150 -5.78 -6.15 -18.85
CA HIS A 150 -6.26 -7.48 -19.21
C HIS A 150 -7.19 -8.08 -18.16
N SER A 151 -6.89 -7.93 -16.86
CA SER A 151 -7.76 -8.38 -15.78
C SER A 151 -9.09 -7.64 -15.79
N VAL A 152 -9.08 -6.32 -15.96
CA VAL A 152 -10.27 -5.48 -16.00
C VAL A 152 -11.18 -5.82 -17.18
N ARG A 153 -10.63 -6.15 -18.35
CA ARG A 153 -11.40 -6.55 -19.54
C ARG A 153 -12.28 -7.78 -19.28
N THR A 154 -11.89 -8.65 -18.36
CA THR A 154 -12.68 -9.83 -17.97
C THR A 154 -13.91 -9.50 -17.13
N ILE A 155 -13.94 -8.33 -16.48
CA ILE A 155 -15.04 -7.89 -15.63
C ILE A 155 -16.22 -7.46 -16.52
N ARG A 156 -17.32 -8.22 -16.47
CA ARG A 156 -18.46 -8.02 -17.37
C ARG A 156 -19.19 -6.69 -17.15
N SER A 157 -19.20 -6.17 -15.92
CA SER A 157 -19.77 -4.85 -15.61
C SER A 157 -18.92 -3.67 -16.10
N VAL A 158 -17.69 -3.91 -16.55
CA VAL A 158 -16.87 -2.90 -17.22
C VAL A 158 -17.15 -2.94 -18.73
N PRO A 159 -17.74 -1.90 -19.31
CA PRO A 159 -17.95 -1.84 -20.76
C PRO A 159 -16.61 -1.67 -21.48
N LEU A 160 -16.35 -2.47 -22.52
CA LEU A 160 -15.18 -2.23 -23.40
C LEU A 160 -15.37 -0.97 -24.26
N ARG A 161 -16.63 -0.60 -24.50
CA ARG A 161 -17.06 0.61 -25.21
C ARG A 161 -18.19 1.27 -24.44
N LEU A 162 -18.05 2.56 -24.14
CA LEU A 162 -19.08 3.38 -23.51
C LEU A 162 -20.31 3.51 -24.43
N ARG A 163 -21.50 3.60 -23.82
CA ARG A 163 -22.77 3.83 -24.52
C ARG A 163 -22.94 5.31 -24.81
N GLY A 164 -23.36 5.64 -26.04
CA GLY A 164 -23.59 7.01 -26.48
C GLY A 164 -23.01 7.29 -27.88
N GLY A 165 -23.49 8.35 -28.52
CA GLY A 165 -22.94 8.82 -29.79
C GLY A 165 -21.57 9.48 -29.61
N ALA A 166 -20.81 9.61 -30.71
CA ALA A 166 -19.48 10.25 -30.70
C ALA A 166 -19.50 11.71 -30.20
N SER A 167 -20.64 12.40 -30.34
CA SER A 167 -20.84 13.76 -29.81
C SER A 167 -21.16 13.81 -28.30
N GLN A 168 -21.49 12.66 -27.70
CA GLN A 168 -21.90 12.55 -26.28
C GLN A 168 -20.79 11.97 -25.39
N ILE A 169 -19.76 11.39 -25.99
CA ILE A 169 -18.63 10.78 -25.28
C ILE A 169 -17.40 11.67 -25.49
N PRO A 170 -16.89 12.28 -24.41
CA PRO A 170 -15.65 13.03 -24.44
C PRO A 170 -14.45 12.24 -25.01
N PRO A 171 -13.47 12.91 -25.65
CA PRO A 171 -12.32 12.25 -26.26
C PRO A 171 -11.48 11.44 -25.27
N LEU A 172 -11.36 11.93 -24.04
CA LEU A 172 -10.57 11.29 -22.99
C LEU A 172 -11.31 11.35 -21.66
N ILE A 173 -11.51 10.18 -21.05
CA ILE A 173 -12.24 10.02 -19.79
C ILE A 173 -11.44 9.08 -18.87
N GLU A 174 -11.18 9.51 -17.63
CA GLU A 174 -10.73 8.63 -16.56
C GLU A 174 -11.85 8.54 -15.51
N VAL A 175 -12.32 7.32 -15.24
CA VAL A 175 -13.26 7.03 -14.16
C VAL A 175 -12.61 6.16 -13.10
N ARG A 176 -13.08 6.27 -11.87
CA ARG A 176 -12.61 5.49 -10.73
C ARG A 176 -13.74 4.70 -10.11
N GLY A 177 -13.41 3.50 -9.69
CA GLY A 177 -14.33 2.59 -9.06
C GLY A 177 -13.63 1.64 -8.12
N GLU A 178 -14.42 0.79 -7.51
CA GLU A 178 -13.94 -0.33 -6.72
C GLU A 178 -14.25 -1.61 -7.50
N ALA A 179 -13.22 -2.44 -7.72
CA ALA A 179 -13.43 -3.84 -8.10
C ALA A 179 -13.65 -4.66 -6.83
N PHE A 180 -14.58 -5.61 -6.86
CA PHE A 180 -14.89 -6.47 -5.73
C PHE A 180 -15.35 -7.85 -6.20
N ILE A 181 -15.38 -8.81 -5.27
CA ILE A 181 -15.99 -10.13 -5.45
C ILE A 181 -17.25 -10.17 -4.59
N SER A 182 -18.35 -10.66 -5.15
CA SER A 182 -19.60 -10.81 -4.40
C SER A 182 -19.45 -11.84 -3.28
N LEU A 183 -20.26 -11.75 -2.24
CA LEU A 183 -20.18 -12.69 -1.11
C LEU A 183 -20.44 -14.13 -1.59
N LYS A 184 -21.42 -14.31 -2.49
CA LYS A 184 -21.70 -15.61 -3.11
C LYS A 184 -20.52 -16.18 -3.88
N GLU A 185 -19.84 -15.37 -4.70
CA GLU A 185 -18.70 -15.83 -5.49
C GLU A 185 -17.47 -16.07 -4.60
N PHE A 186 -17.27 -15.27 -3.56
CA PHE A 186 -16.23 -15.47 -2.56
C PHE A 186 -16.37 -16.82 -1.85
N GLU A 187 -17.58 -17.17 -1.40
CA GLU A 187 -17.85 -18.47 -0.79
C GLU A 187 -17.62 -19.63 -1.77
N ARG A 188 -18.06 -19.49 -3.03
CA ARG A 188 -17.80 -20.50 -4.07
C ARG A 188 -16.30 -20.73 -4.26
N ILE A 189 -15.53 -19.67 -4.42
CA ILE A 189 -14.07 -19.75 -4.62
C ILE A 189 -13.40 -20.41 -3.41
N ASN A 190 -13.82 -20.08 -2.18
CA ASN A 190 -13.24 -20.69 -0.99
C ASN A 190 -13.57 -22.19 -0.88
N ARG A 191 -14.79 -22.62 -1.21
CA ARG A 191 -15.13 -24.06 -1.29
C ARG A 191 -14.26 -24.79 -2.30
N GLU A 192 -14.11 -24.25 -3.51
CA GLU A 192 -13.26 -24.84 -4.55
C GLU A 192 -11.79 -24.94 -4.12
N ARG A 193 -11.29 -23.96 -3.37
CA ARG A 193 -9.93 -23.97 -2.82
C ARG A 193 -9.77 -25.00 -1.71
N GLU A 194 -10.74 -25.12 -0.82
CA GLU A 194 -10.76 -26.11 0.25
C GLU A 194 -10.79 -27.53 -0.31
N GLU A 195 -11.64 -27.80 -1.31
CA GLU A 195 -11.69 -29.08 -2.03
C GLU A 195 -10.36 -29.41 -2.74
N ALA A 196 -9.65 -28.39 -3.22
CA ALA A 196 -8.33 -28.52 -3.82
C ALA A 196 -7.17 -28.57 -2.81
N GLY A 197 -7.45 -28.49 -1.49
CA GLY A 197 -6.43 -28.47 -0.43
C GLY A 197 -5.56 -27.20 -0.41
N LEU A 198 -6.06 -26.09 -0.95
CA LEU A 198 -5.41 -24.78 -0.97
C LEU A 198 -5.89 -23.90 0.18
N ASP A 199 -5.04 -22.95 0.61
CA ASP A 199 -5.43 -21.96 1.62
C ASP A 199 -6.61 -21.13 1.14
N VAL A 200 -7.68 -21.05 1.94
CA VAL A 200 -8.84 -20.19 1.66
C VAL A 200 -8.49 -18.71 1.79
N PHE A 201 -9.18 -17.86 1.05
CA PHE A 201 -9.03 -16.42 1.20
C PHE A 201 -9.68 -15.94 2.51
N ALA A 202 -9.00 -15.04 3.20
CA ALA A 202 -9.46 -14.50 4.47
C ALA A 202 -10.69 -13.58 4.35
N ASN A 203 -10.80 -12.82 3.26
CA ASN A 203 -11.93 -11.91 3.03
C ASN A 203 -12.08 -11.59 1.51
N PRO A 204 -13.24 -11.05 1.08
CA PRO A 204 -13.49 -10.68 -0.31
C PRO A 204 -12.47 -9.69 -0.87
N ARG A 205 -12.01 -8.73 -0.06
CA ARG A 205 -10.99 -7.74 -0.46
C ARG A 205 -9.67 -8.37 -0.89
N ASN A 206 -9.14 -9.28 -0.08
CA ASN A 206 -7.90 -9.99 -0.36
C ASN A 206 -8.05 -10.91 -1.58
N SER A 207 -9.20 -11.58 -1.69
CA SER A 207 -9.52 -12.39 -2.86
C SER A 207 -9.55 -11.55 -4.13
N THR A 208 -10.16 -10.36 -4.08
CA THR A 208 -10.21 -9.39 -5.19
C THR A 208 -8.80 -8.92 -5.57
N ALA A 209 -8.00 -8.50 -4.58
CA ALA A 209 -6.64 -8.01 -4.80
C ALA A 209 -5.71 -9.07 -5.40
N GLY A 210 -5.80 -10.30 -4.89
CA GLY A 210 -5.06 -11.44 -5.43
C GLY A 210 -5.49 -11.75 -6.87
N THR A 211 -6.80 -11.75 -7.13
CA THR A 211 -7.37 -12.05 -8.45
C THR A 211 -6.93 -11.05 -9.51
N LEU A 212 -7.01 -9.73 -9.22
CA LEU A 212 -6.61 -8.70 -10.20
C LEU A 212 -5.13 -8.79 -10.60
N ARG A 213 -4.29 -9.38 -9.74
CA ARG A 213 -2.85 -9.53 -9.91
C ARG A 213 -2.43 -10.93 -10.39
N LEU A 214 -3.36 -11.75 -10.88
CA LEU A 214 -3.02 -13.02 -11.53
C LEU A 214 -2.51 -12.77 -12.95
N LEU A 215 -1.39 -13.42 -13.30
CA LEU A 215 -0.87 -13.39 -14.67
C LEU A 215 -1.73 -14.21 -15.65
N ASN A 216 -2.46 -15.20 -15.14
CA ASN A 216 -3.38 -16.01 -15.92
C ASN A 216 -4.75 -15.34 -16.02
N VAL A 217 -4.99 -14.64 -17.12
CA VAL A 217 -6.24 -13.89 -17.39
C VAL A 217 -7.47 -14.81 -17.46
N ARG A 218 -7.31 -16.07 -17.88
CA ARG A 218 -8.40 -17.05 -17.88
C ARG A 218 -8.85 -17.37 -16.46
N GLU A 219 -7.91 -17.49 -15.53
CA GLU A 219 -8.25 -17.67 -14.11
C GLU A 219 -8.94 -16.43 -13.54
N VAL A 220 -8.51 -15.20 -13.90
CA VAL A 220 -9.21 -13.98 -13.49
C VAL A 220 -10.69 -14.02 -13.92
N ALA A 221 -10.96 -14.43 -15.16
CA ALA A 221 -12.32 -14.50 -15.70
C ALA A 221 -13.21 -15.48 -14.92
N THR A 222 -12.67 -16.60 -14.40
CA THR A 222 -13.46 -17.57 -13.61
C THR A 222 -13.82 -17.06 -12.21
N ARG A 223 -13.11 -16.05 -11.70
CA ARG A 223 -13.39 -15.43 -10.39
C ARG A 223 -14.54 -14.44 -10.40
N ARG A 224 -15.07 -14.09 -11.59
CA ARG A 224 -16.30 -13.28 -11.77
C ARG A 224 -16.32 -12.00 -10.93
N LEU A 225 -15.23 -11.24 -11.02
CA LEU A 225 -15.14 -9.91 -10.43
C LEU A 225 -16.28 -9.00 -10.93
N ASP A 226 -16.67 -8.06 -10.09
CA ASP A 226 -17.64 -7.01 -10.39
C ASP A 226 -17.08 -5.63 -10.00
N THR A 227 -17.74 -4.55 -10.42
CA THR A 227 -17.28 -3.18 -10.20
C THR A 227 -18.41 -2.22 -9.85
N PHE A 228 -18.09 -1.22 -9.02
CA PHE A 228 -18.89 0.00 -8.90
C PHE A 228 -18.03 1.22 -9.17
N ILE A 229 -18.46 2.05 -10.11
CA ILE A 229 -17.81 3.31 -10.46
C ILE A 229 -18.42 4.45 -9.63
N TYR A 230 -17.57 5.27 -9.02
CA TYR A 230 -17.97 6.27 -8.02
C TYR A 230 -17.41 7.68 -8.27
N THR A 231 -16.46 7.86 -9.20
CA THR A 231 -15.88 9.18 -9.48
C THR A 231 -15.46 9.31 -10.94
N LEU A 232 -15.82 10.43 -11.56
CA LEU A 232 -15.24 10.92 -12.81
C LEU A 232 -13.98 11.74 -12.46
N SER A 233 -12.80 11.15 -12.56
CA SER A 233 -11.55 11.80 -12.12
C SER A 233 -10.98 12.76 -13.15
N TYR A 234 -11.14 12.44 -14.43
CA TYR A 234 -10.73 13.30 -15.53
C TYR A 234 -11.72 13.18 -16.69
N CYS A 235 -12.02 14.31 -17.31
CA CYS A 235 -12.88 14.35 -18.49
C CYS A 235 -12.48 15.53 -19.35
N GLU A 236 -12.15 15.28 -20.62
CA GLU A 236 -11.74 16.34 -21.56
C GLU A 236 -12.97 17.09 -22.09
N GLY A 237 -12.99 18.42 -21.97
CA GLY A 237 -14.04 19.27 -22.54
C GLY A 237 -15.42 19.19 -21.88
N LEU A 238 -15.63 18.29 -20.90
CA LEU A 238 -16.87 18.18 -20.14
C LEU A 238 -16.59 18.33 -18.65
N HIS A 239 -17.34 19.21 -17.99
CA HIS A 239 -17.19 19.53 -16.58
C HIS A 239 -18.56 19.52 -15.90
N PRO A 240 -18.97 18.40 -15.26
CA PRO A 240 -20.21 18.39 -14.50
C PRO A 240 -20.17 19.42 -13.36
N ALA A 241 -21.32 19.98 -13.01
CA ALA A 241 -21.43 20.92 -11.90
C ALA A 241 -21.36 20.21 -10.55
N SER A 242 -21.81 18.95 -10.49
CA SER A 242 -21.91 18.17 -9.25
C SER A 242 -21.45 16.72 -9.38
N GLN A 243 -21.12 16.12 -8.24
CA GLN A 243 -20.84 14.70 -8.09
C GLN A 243 -22.05 13.87 -8.51
N TRP A 244 -23.27 14.29 -8.15
CA TRP A 244 -24.48 13.58 -8.54
C TRP A 244 -24.68 13.56 -10.06
N GLU A 245 -24.49 14.69 -10.73
CA GLU A 245 -24.51 14.79 -12.20
C GLU A 245 -23.41 13.92 -12.83
N ALA A 246 -22.21 13.88 -12.24
CA ALA A 246 -21.14 13.01 -12.70
C ALA A 246 -21.53 11.52 -12.60
N LEU A 247 -22.22 11.10 -11.53
CA LEU A 247 -22.76 9.74 -11.40
C LEU A 247 -23.80 9.45 -12.49
N ASP A 248 -24.70 10.39 -12.77
CA ASP A 248 -25.71 10.24 -13.83
C ASP A 248 -25.10 10.15 -15.24
N LEU A 249 -24.05 10.94 -15.52
CA LEU A 249 -23.27 10.82 -16.76
C LEU A 249 -22.65 9.43 -16.89
N MET A 250 -22.00 8.92 -15.84
CA MET A 250 -21.40 7.59 -15.84
C MET A 250 -22.45 6.49 -16.07
N ARG A 251 -23.64 6.60 -15.46
CA ARG A 251 -24.78 5.70 -15.73
C ARG A 251 -25.20 5.76 -17.20
N SER A 252 -25.30 6.97 -17.78
CA SER A 252 -25.68 7.16 -19.19
C SER A 252 -24.69 6.53 -20.16
N TRP A 253 -23.41 6.47 -19.78
CA TRP A 253 -22.34 5.81 -20.54
C TRP A 253 -22.29 4.29 -20.36
N GLY A 254 -23.20 3.72 -19.56
CA GLY A 254 -23.28 2.28 -19.29
C GLY A 254 -22.32 1.77 -18.23
N LEU A 255 -21.74 2.66 -17.42
CA LEU A 255 -20.91 2.27 -16.28
C LEU A 255 -21.79 1.90 -15.08
N LYS A 256 -21.42 0.85 -14.36
CA LYS A 256 -22.13 0.40 -13.17
C LYS A 256 -21.86 1.32 -11.98
N VAL A 257 -22.81 2.18 -11.65
CA VAL A 257 -22.81 3.00 -10.44
C VAL A 257 -23.67 2.32 -9.38
N ASN A 258 -23.28 2.42 -8.10
CA ASN A 258 -24.03 1.78 -7.02
C ASN A 258 -25.48 2.32 -6.97
N PRO A 259 -26.51 1.46 -7.00
CA PRO A 259 -27.91 1.88 -6.95
C PRO A 259 -28.32 2.48 -5.60
N ALA A 260 -27.55 2.20 -4.53
CA ALA A 260 -27.78 2.75 -3.21
C ALA A 260 -27.40 4.22 -3.07
N SER A 261 -26.58 4.78 -3.98
CA SER A 261 -26.09 6.16 -3.86
C SER A 261 -27.25 7.15 -3.73
N ARG A 262 -27.14 8.11 -2.79
CA ARG A 262 -28.20 9.08 -2.48
C ARG A 262 -27.66 10.50 -2.44
N LEU A 263 -28.39 11.43 -3.06
CA LEU A 263 -28.21 12.87 -2.83
C LEU A 263 -28.90 13.26 -1.53
N CYS A 264 -28.13 13.78 -0.59
CA CYS A 264 -28.55 14.17 0.76
C CYS A 264 -28.42 15.69 0.92
N ARG A 265 -29.51 16.35 1.33
CA ARG A 265 -29.51 17.77 1.72
C ARG A 265 -29.24 17.88 3.21
N GLY A 266 -28.03 18.31 3.56
CA GLY A 266 -27.58 18.44 4.95
C GLY A 266 -27.27 17.12 5.67
N LEU A 267 -26.71 17.25 6.87
CA LEU A 267 -26.28 16.11 7.69
C LEU A 267 -27.42 15.25 8.22
N SER A 268 -28.63 15.78 8.38
CA SER A 268 -29.79 15.01 8.84
C SER A 268 -30.12 13.87 7.87
N GLN A 269 -30.09 14.15 6.56
CA GLN A 269 -30.31 13.14 5.53
C GLN A 269 -29.12 12.17 5.40
N VAL A 270 -27.89 12.64 5.61
CA VAL A 270 -26.70 11.78 5.69
C VAL A 270 -26.83 10.80 6.86
N ARG A 271 -27.28 11.25 8.04
CA ARG A 271 -27.53 10.39 9.20
C ARG A 271 -28.57 9.32 8.89
N ALA A 272 -29.72 9.73 8.33
CA ALA A 272 -30.76 8.78 7.94
C ALA A 272 -30.25 7.73 6.95
N TYR A 273 -29.36 8.11 6.01
CA TYR A 273 -28.71 7.18 5.10
C TYR A 273 -27.77 6.20 5.81
N CYS A 274 -26.92 6.69 6.72
CA CYS A 274 -26.01 5.85 7.51
C CYS A 274 -26.79 4.84 8.37
N ASP A 275 -27.83 5.28 9.09
CA ASP A 275 -28.65 4.42 9.97
C ASP A 275 -29.47 3.37 9.18
N GLU A 276 -29.87 3.71 7.96
CA GLU A 276 -30.53 2.77 7.05
C GLU A 276 -29.58 1.67 6.60
N TRP A 277 -28.39 2.04 6.13
CA TRP A 277 -27.43 1.10 5.57
C TRP A 277 -26.62 0.34 6.62
N ASP A 278 -26.47 0.88 7.83
CA ASP A 278 -25.94 0.14 8.97
C ASP A 278 -26.77 -1.12 9.25
N ARG A 279 -28.10 -1.04 9.05
CA ARG A 279 -29.02 -2.18 9.20
C ARG A 279 -29.10 -3.04 7.95
N LYS A 280 -29.26 -2.42 6.77
CA LYS A 280 -29.50 -3.13 5.51
C LYS A 280 -28.25 -3.75 4.87
N ARG A 281 -27.03 -3.40 5.30
CA ARG A 281 -25.80 -3.89 4.67
C ARG A 281 -25.70 -5.42 4.61
N HIS A 282 -26.34 -6.12 5.55
CA HIS A 282 -26.35 -7.58 5.61
C HIS A 282 -27.21 -8.25 4.52
N GLU A 283 -28.03 -7.47 3.81
CA GLU A 283 -28.85 -7.94 2.69
C GLU A 283 -28.10 -7.81 1.34
N LEU A 284 -26.92 -7.19 1.33
CA LEU A 284 -26.13 -6.98 0.12
C LEU A 284 -25.32 -8.23 -0.25
N ASP A 285 -25.21 -8.51 -1.55
CA ASP A 285 -24.29 -9.55 -2.06
C ASP A 285 -22.83 -9.05 -2.16
N TYR A 286 -22.47 -7.96 -1.48
CA TYR A 286 -21.11 -7.44 -1.44
C TYR A 286 -20.78 -6.84 -0.08
N ALA A 287 -19.51 -6.93 0.31
CA ALA A 287 -19.02 -6.37 1.57
C ALA A 287 -18.96 -4.84 1.52
N THR A 288 -19.39 -4.20 2.60
CA THR A 288 -19.29 -2.75 2.80
C THR A 288 -18.99 -2.44 4.26
N ASP A 289 -18.03 -1.53 4.47
CA ASP A 289 -17.46 -1.21 5.79
C ASP A 289 -17.83 0.20 6.26
N GLY A 290 -18.78 0.85 5.58
CA GLY A 290 -19.21 2.21 5.90
C GLY A 290 -19.90 2.94 4.76
N VAL A 291 -19.96 4.26 4.91
CA VAL A 291 -20.51 5.21 3.94
C VAL A 291 -19.44 6.26 3.61
N VAL A 292 -19.28 6.58 2.34
CA VAL A 292 -18.49 7.73 1.88
C VAL A 292 -19.44 8.91 1.70
N VAL A 293 -19.16 10.01 2.40
CA VAL A 293 -19.91 11.26 2.31
C VAL A 293 -19.05 12.25 1.52
N LYS A 294 -19.55 12.73 0.38
CA LYS A 294 -18.84 13.65 -0.52
C LYS A 294 -19.62 14.94 -0.68
N VAL A 295 -18.98 16.10 -0.59
CA VAL A 295 -19.62 17.39 -0.95
C VAL A 295 -20.10 17.31 -2.40
N ASN A 296 -21.38 17.60 -2.66
CA ASN A 296 -21.98 17.37 -3.97
C ASN A 296 -21.39 18.30 -5.05
N ARG A 297 -21.23 19.59 -4.77
CA ARG A 297 -20.77 20.58 -5.76
C ARG A 297 -19.27 20.47 -6.07
N LEU A 298 -18.91 20.33 -7.35
CA LEU A 298 -17.50 20.14 -7.74
C LEU A 298 -16.66 21.42 -7.63
N ASP A 299 -17.28 22.60 -7.76
CA ASP A 299 -16.59 23.87 -7.50
C ASP A 299 -16.26 24.03 -6.01
N TYR A 300 -17.10 23.52 -5.11
CA TYR A 300 -16.80 23.46 -3.68
C TYR A 300 -15.68 22.48 -3.38
N GLN A 301 -15.67 21.29 -4.01
CA GLN A 301 -14.57 20.34 -3.87
C GLN A 301 -13.22 20.96 -4.27
N LYS A 302 -13.17 21.71 -5.39
CA LYS A 302 -11.97 22.43 -5.83
C LYS A 302 -11.49 23.48 -4.82
N ARG A 303 -12.42 24.26 -4.23
CA ARG A 303 -12.10 25.28 -3.21
C ARG A 303 -11.60 24.67 -1.91
N LEU A 304 -12.20 23.55 -1.48
CA LEU A 304 -11.79 22.82 -0.29
C LEU A 304 -10.40 22.19 -0.48
N GLY A 305 -10.12 21.67 -1.67
CA GLY A 305 -8.84 21.05 -2.00
C GLY A 305 -8.60 19.74 -1.25
N GLN A 306 -7.33 19.44 -1.00
CA GLN A 306 -6.88 18.18 -0.41
C GLN A 306 -5.67 18.38 0.51
N THR A 307 -5.40 17.40 1.37
CA THR A 307 -4.12 17.25 2.08
C THR A 307 -3.16 16.40 1.26
N SER A 308 -1.99 16.06 1.80
CA SER A 308 -1.07 15.10 1.17
C SER A 308 -1.64 13.68 1.09
N LYS A 309 -2.68 13.35 1.88
CA LYS A 309 -3.19 11.97 2.02
C LYS A 309 -4.67 11.81 1.68
N HIS A 310 -5.51 12.83 1.89
CA HIS A 310 -6.96 12.75 1.71
C HIS A 310 -7.59 14.04 1.17
N PRO A 311 -8.71 13.96 0.44
CA PRO A 311 -9.50 15.13 0.06
C PRO A 311 -10.15 15.78 1.29
N LYS A 312 -10.28 17.12 1.31
CA LYS A 312 -10.99 17.83 2.39
C LYS A 312 -12.51 17.88 2.20
N TRP A 313 -12.98 17.39 1.06
CA TRP A 313 -14.38 17.42 0.63
C TRP A 313 -15.08 16.06 0.71
N ALA A 314 -14.40 15.02 1.18
CA ALA A 314 -15.00 13.72 1.41
C ALA A 314 -14.46 13.06 2.69
N ILE A 315 -15.32 12.30 3.35
CA ILE A 315 -15.02 11.56 4.57
C ILE A 315 -15.68 10.18 4.53
N ALA A 316 -15.01 9.17 5.08
CA ALA A 316 -15.53 7.82 5.22
C ALA A 316 -16.09 7.63 6.64
N PHE A 317 -17.41 7.58 6.78
CA PHE A 317 -18.09 7.16 8.00
C PHE A 317 -18.06 5.63 8.09
N LYS A 318 -17.34 5.09 9.07
CA LYS A 318 -17.23 3.65 9.29
C LYS A 318 -18.40 3.16 10.13
N PHE A 319 -18.98 2.03 9.74
CA PHE A 319 -19.96 1.39 10.59
C PHE A 319 -19.29 0.90 11.89
N PRO A 320 -20.03 0.83 13.00
CA PRO A 320 -19.53 0.20 14.22
C PRO A 320 -19.06 -1.22 13.89
N ALA A 321 -17.85 -1.56 14.34
CA ALA A 321 -17.29 -2.90 14.14
C ALA A 321 -18.25 -3.94 14.74
N GLU A 322 -18.51 -5.02 14.00
CA GLU A 322 -19.25 -6.14 14.57
C GLU A 322 -18.50 -6.65 15.80
N GLN A 323 -19.28 -6.94 16.84
CA GLN A 323 -18.79 -7.50 18.09
C GLN A 323 -19.35 -8.90 18.27
N ALA A 324 -18.50 -9.83 18.69
CA ALA A 324 -18.92 -11.16 19.09
C ALA A 324 -18.33 -11.51 20.46
N THR A 325 -19.09 -12.28 21.22
CA THR A 325 -18.65 -12.75 22.53
C THR A 325 -18.02 -14.14 22.41
N THR A 326 -16.93 -14.37 23.12
CA THR A 326 -16.29 -15.70 23.18
C THR A 326 -15.52 -15.88 24.48
N LYS A 327 -15.16 -17.14 24.79
CA LYS A 327 -14.43 -17.50 25.99
C LYS A 327 -12.92 -17.52 25.75
N VAL A 328 -12.14 -16.94 26.65
CA VAL A 328 -10.67 -17.04 26.68
C VAL A 328 -10.29 -18.42 27.21
N LEU A 329 -9.71 -19.27 26.36
CA LEU A 329 -9.30 -20.62 26.73
C LEU A 329 -7.88 -20.67 27.32
N SER A 330 -6.94 -19.93 26.73
CA SER A 330 -5.58 -19.78 27.22
C SER A 330 -5.02 -18.41 26.87
N ILE A 331 -4.02 -17.96 27.61
CA ILE A 331 -3.19 -16.82 27.24
C ILE A 331 -1.75 -17.32 27.27
N ASP A 332 -1.17 -17.44 26.08
CA ASP A 332 0.21 -17.88 25.88
C ASP A 332 1.06 -16.67 25.50
N VAL A 333 2.38 -16.73 25.69
CA VAL A 333 3.28 -15.65 25.24
C VAL A 333 4.07 -16.07 24.01
N GLN A 334 4.23 -15.15 23.07
CA GLN A 334 5.06 -15.32 21.88
C GLN A 334 6.27 -14.39 21.98
N VAL A 335 7.45 -14.91 21.65
CA VAL A 335 8.69 -14.13 21.61
C VAL A 335 8.93 -13.70 20.16
N GLY A 336 8.80 -12.40 19.89
CA GLY A 336 9.00 -11.83 18.56
C GLY A 336 10.47 -11.53 18.23
N ARG A 337 10.72 -11.08 17.00
CA ARG A 337 12.07 -10.77 16.44
C ARG A 337 12.96 -9.84 17.28
N THR A 338 12.37 -8.93 18.05
CA THR A 338 13.14 -7.97 18.90
C THR A 338 13.24 -8.43 20.35
N GLY A 339 12.95 -9.72 20.60
CA GLY A 339 12.81 -10.27 21.94
C GLY A 339 11.51 -9.88 22.65
N ALA A 340 10.63 -9.07 22.03
CA ALA A 340 9.34 -8.69 22.62
C ALA A 340 8.50 -9.92 22.97
N VAL A 341 8.07 -10.02 24.22
CA VAL A 341 7.24 -11.11 24.74
C VAL A 341 5.80 -10.61 24.73
N THR A 342 5.04 -11.04 23.72
CA THR A 342 3.67 -10.58 23.48
C THR A 342 2.68 -11.64 23.94
N PRO A 343 1.74 -11.30 24.85
CA PRO A 343 0.67 -12.21 25.23
C PRO A 343 -0.37 -12.33 24.10
N VAL A 344 -0.78 -13.56 23.82
CA VAL A 344 -1.74 -13.93 22.77
C VAL A 344 -2.80 -14.82 23.39
N ALA A 345 -4.05 -14.38 23.31
CA ALA A 345 -5.19 -15.16 23.75
C ALA A 345 -5.56 -16.21 22.68
N THR A 346 -5.89 -17.40 23.14
CA THR A 346 -6.62 -18.42 22.38
C THR A 346 -8.07 -18.41 22.85
N PHE A 347 -9.02 -18.31 21.93
CA PHE A 347 -10.44 -18.24 22.22
C PHE A 347 -11.16 -19.52 21.81
N ALA A 348 -12.35 -19.73 22.38
CA ALA A 348 -13.33 -20.61 21.75
C ALA A 348 -13.63 -20.05 20.34
N PRO A 349 -13.61 -20.89 19.28
CA PRO A 349 -13.83 -20.41 17.92
C PRO A 349 -15.13 -19.63 17.80
N VAL A 350 -15.06 -18.38 17.34
CA VAL A 350 -16.23 -17.50 17.16
C VAL A 350 -16.24 -16.91 15.77
N HIS A 351 -17.43 -16.81 15.15
CA HIS A 351 -17.59 -16.15 13.86
C HIS A 351 -17.72 -14.64 14.08
N LEU A 352 -16.87 -13.87 13.40
CA LEU A 352 -16.84 -12.42 13.50
C LEU A 352 -16.48 -11.84 12.13
N SER A 353 -17.39 -11.06 11.54
CA SER A 353 -17.22 -10.45 10.21
C SER A 353 -16.71 -11.44 9.16
N GLY A 354 -17.49 -12.52 8.96
CA GLY A 354 -17.26 -13.53 7.92
C GLY A 354 -16.08 -14.49 8.15
N THR A 355 -15.33 -14.39 9.25
CA THR A 355 -14.21 -15.32 9.55
C THR A 355 -14.32 -15.92 10.94
N THR A 356 -13.78 -17.12 11.12
CA THR A 356 -13.61 -17.71 12.46
C THR A 356 -12.37 -17.13 13.15
N VAL A 357 -12.56 -16.42 14.25
CA VAL A 357 -11.49 -15.93 15.12
C VAL A 357 -11.19 -16.98 16.19
N LYS A 358 -9.92 -17.42 16.26
CA LYS A 358 -9.43 -18.37 17.28
C LYS A 358 -8.35 -17.77 18.18
N ARG A 359 -7.64 -16.73 17.73
CA ARG A 359 -6.53 -16.12 18.45
C ARG A 359 -6.49 -14.61 18.22
N ALA A 360 -6.05 -13.84 19.22
CA ALA A 360 -5.74 -12.43 19.07
C ALA A 360 -4.61 -12.02 20.03
N SER A 361 -3.87 -10.99 19.63
CA SER A 361 -2.89 -10.35 20.51
C SER A 361 -3.60 -9.60 21.63
N LEU A 362 -3.03 -9.67 22.84
CA LEU A 362 -3.43 -8.85 23.99
C LEU A 362 -2.48 -7.66 24.20
N HIS A 363 -1.63 -7.36 23.21
CA HIS A 363 -0.63 -6.29 23.19
C HIS A 363 0.50 -6.43 24.21
N ASN A 364 0.22 -6.30 25.51
CA ASN A 364 1.20 -6.35 26.60
C ASN A 364 0.54 -6.62 27.96
N ALA A 365 1.35 -6.83 29.00
CA ALA A 365 0.85 -7.12 30.35
C ALA A 365 0.01 -5.98 30.94
N ASP A 366 0.37 -4.72 30.65
CA ASP A 366 -0.35 -3.55 31.17
C ASP A 366 -1.76 -3.47 30.59
N GLU A 367 -1.95 -3.77 29.30
CA GLU A 367 -3.25 -3.78 28.64
C GLU A 367 -4.15 -4.91 29.16
N ILE A 368 -3.58 -6.08 29.45
CA ILE A 368 -4.27 -7.17 30.14
C ILE A 368 -4.73 -6.72 31.53
N GLY A 369 -3.85 -6.09 32.30
CA GLY A 369 -4.17 -5.57 33.63
C GLY A 369 -5.25 -4.48 33.59
N ARG A 370 -5.15 -3.54 32.64
CA ARG A 370 -6.10 -2.44 32.43
C ARG A 370 -7.52 -2.95 32.13
N LYS A 371 -7.63 -3.99 31.30
CA LYS A 371 -8.90 -4.64 30.96
C LYS A 371 -9.31 -5.74 31.96
N ASP A 372 -8.43 -6.10 32.89
CA ASP A 372 -8.56 -7.22 33.83
C ASP A 372 -8.93 -8.53 33.12
N ILE A 373 -8.21 -8.88 32.04
CA ILE A 373 -8.48 -10.09 31.25
C ILE A 373 -7.88 -11.31 31.95
N ARG A 374 -8.69 -12.35 32.15
CA ARG A 374 -8.30 -13.60 32.81
C ARG A 374 -8.55 -14.81 31.92
N VAL A 375 -7.80 -15.87 32.14
CA VAL A 375 -8.06 -17.16 31.49
C VAL A 375 -9.38 -17.71 32.03
N GLY A 376 -10.32 -18.01 31.13
CA GLY A 376 -11.68 -18.42 31.46
C GLY A 376 -12.74 -17.33 31.27
N ASP A 377 -12.35 -16.06 31.13
CA ASP A 377 -13.31 -14.96 30.95
C ASP A 377 -14.10 -15.07 29.64
N THR A 378 -15.37 -14.64 29.66
CA THR A 378 -16.08 -14.26 28.43
C THR A 378 -15.68 -12.83 28.05
N VAL A 379 -15.22 -12.65 26.81
CA VAL A 379 -14.76 -11.37 26.27
C VAL A 379 -15.55 -10.96 25.04
N VAL A 380 -15.66 -9.65 24.84
CA VAL A 380 -16.17 -9.06 23.61
C VAL A 380 -15.00 -8.86 22.66
N LEU A 381 -15.06 -9.49 21.49
CA LEU A 381 -14.13 -9.33 20.40
C LEU A 381 -14.72 -8.43 19.32
N GLU A 382 -13.88 -7.61 18.72
CA GLU A 382 -14.17 -6.89 17.48
C GLU A 382 -13.00 -7.01 16.52
N LYS A 383 -13.21 -6.70 15.24
CA LYS A 383 -12.10 -6.56 14.29
C LYS A 383 -11.81 -5.09 14.02
N ALA A 384 -10.63 -4.63 14.41
CA ALA A 384 -10.11 -3.33 14.00
C ALA A 384 -9.96 -3.31 12.47
N GLY A 385 -10.68 -2.37 11.83
CA GLY A 385 -10.73 -2.25 10.37
C GLY A 385 -11.17 -3.52 9.65
N GLU A 386 -12.05 -4.33 10.28
CA GLU A 386 -12.58 -5.61 9.76
C GLU A 386 -11.53 -6.72 9.53
N ILE A 387 -10.29 -6.50 9.96
CA ILE A 387 -9.16 -7.42 9.70
C ILE A 387 -8.56 -7.97 11.00
N ILE A 388 -8.18 -7.11 11.95
CA ILE A 388 -7.37 -7.52 13.11
C ILE A 388 -8.28 -7.73 14.33
N PRO A 389 -8.46 -8.96 14.82
CA PRO A 389 -9.28 -9.20 16.01
C PRO A 389 -8.61 -8.61 17.25
N GLN A 390 -9.39 -7.95 18.10
CA GLN A 390 -8.95 -7.39 19.38
C GLN A 390 -10.00 -7.57 20.47
N VAL A 391 -9.55 -7.72 21.71
CA VAL A 391 -10.44 -7.76 22.88
C VAL A 391 -10.84 -6.33 23.24
N VAL A 392 -12.13 -6.05 23.19
CA VAL A 392 -12.72 -4.75 23.55
C VAL A 392 -12.88 -4.64 25.06
N SER A 393 -13.57 -5.62 25.64
CA SER A 393 -13.93 -5.66 27.06
C SER A 393 -14.14 -7.08 27.56
N VAL A 394 -14.17 -7.22 28.89
CA VAL A 394 -14.48 -8.46 29.60
C VAL A 394 -15.91 -8.37 30.15
N ILE A 395 -16.72 -9.41 29.96
CA ILE A 395 -18.07 -9.52 30.52
C ILE A 395 -17.95 -10.02 31.96
N LYS A 396 -17.65 -9.11 32.88
CA LYS A 396 -17.38 -9.44 34.29
C LYS A 396 -18.56 -10.11 35.01
N SER A 397 -19.79 -9.88 34.55
CA SER A 397 -21.00 -10.50 35.09
C SER A 397 -21.10 -12.00 34.82
N GLU A 398 -20.35 -12.53 33.85
CA GLU A 398 -20.31 -13.98 33.55
C GLU A 398 -19.19 -14.71 34.28
N ARG A 399 -18.46 -14.03 35.17
CA ARG A 399 -17.41 -14.66 35.96
C ARG A 399 -18.00 -15.66 36.95
N THR A 400 -17.42 -16.85 36.93
CA THR A 400 -17.73 -17.97 37.80
C THR A 400 -16.89 -17.97 39.08
N GLY A 401 -15.77 -17.25 39.10
CA GLY A 401 -14.79 -17.24 40.19
C GLY A 401 -13.60 -18.17 39.95
N ASP A 402 -13.69 -19.07 38.96
CA ASP A 402 -12.62 -20.00 38.58
C ASP A 402 -11.60 -19.38 37.59
N GLU A 403 -11.80 -18.12 37.19
CA GLU A 403 -10.95 -17.45 36.21
C GLU A 403 -9.56 -17.15 36.78
N ARG A 404 -8.53 -17.48 36.01
CA ARG A 404 -7.12 -17.37 36.43
C ARG A 404 -6.49 -16.08 35.91
N PRO A 405 -5.98 -15.19 36.78
CA PRO A 405 -5.23 -14.02 36.35
C PRO A 405 -4.01 -14.41 35.52
N PHE A 406 -3.78 -13.70 34.42
CA PHE A 406 -2.55 -13.88 33.64
C PHE A 406 -1.37 -13.22 34.36
N GLN A 407 -0.28 -13.97 34.50
CA GLN A 407 0.99 -13.44 34.97
C GLN A 407 2.02 -13.57 33.84
N MET A 408 2.70 -12.46 33.55
CA MET A 408 3.80 -12.48 32.60
C MET A 408 4.92 -13.36 33.17
N PRO A 409 5.45 -14.33 32.41
CA PRO A 409 6.51 -15.19 32.91
C PRO A 409 7.77 -14.40 33.26
N GLU A 410 8.51 -14.84 34.28
CA GLU A 410 9.80 -14.22 34.65
C GLU A 410 10.95 -14.67 33.73
N HIS A 411 10.78 -15.80 33.07
CA HIS A 411 11.77 -16.42 32.18
C HIS A 411 11.19 -16.63 30.78
N CYS A 412 12.04 -16.50 29.77
CA CYS A 412 11.66 -16.70 28.38
C CYS A 412 11.20 -18.15 28.18
N PRO A 413 9.98 -18.41 27.66
CA PRO A 413 9.50 -19.77 27.47
C PRO A 413 10.25 -20.55 26.38
N VAL A 414 11.10 -19.87 25.61
CA VAL A 414 11.87 -20.47 24.51
C VAL A 414 13.30 -20.78 24.93
N CYS A 415 14.02 -19.81 25.50
CA CYS A 415 15.44 -19.95 25.83
C CYS A 415 15.74 -20.00 27.33
N GLY A 416 14.73 -19.88 28.20
CA GLY A 416 14.87 -19.92 29.66
C GLY A 416 15.53 -18.68 30.30
N SER A 417 16.06 -17.74 29.51
CA SER A 417 16.71 -16.53 30.03
C SER A 417 15.73 -15.60 30.75
N ARG A 418 16.20 -14.91 31.80
CA ARG A 418 15.37 -13.95 32.54
C ARG A 418 14.85 -12.84 31.62
N LEU A 419 13.54 -12.59 31.69
CA LEU A 419 12.89 -11.52 30.96
C LEU A 419 13.09 -10.19 31.67
N VAL A 420 13.28 -9.13 30.89
CA VAL A 420 13.54 -7.77 31.40
C VAL A 420 12.52 -6.83 30.79
N ARG A 421 11.99 -5.92 31.61
CA ARG A 421 11.21 -4.76 31.16
C ARG A 421 12.14 -3.54 31.22
N PRO A 422 12.64 -3.04 30.08
CA PRO A 422 13.50 -1.86 30.08
C PRO A 422 12.79 -0.64 30.70
N GLU A 423 13.57 0.25 31.31
CA GLU A 423 13.04 1.47 31.91
C GLU A 423 12.34 2.34 30.86
N GLY A 424 11.13 2.83 31.17
CA GLY A 424 10.31 3.61 30.23
C GLY A 424 9.54 2.79 29.19
N GLU A 425 9.66 1.46 29.16
CA GLU A 425 8.93 0.60 28.23
C GLU A 425 7.77 -0.16 28.90
N VAL A 426 6.72 -0.42 28.11
CA VAL A 426 5.60 -1.30 28.50
C VAL A 426 5.80 -2.77 28.10
N VAL A 427 6.77 -3.03 27.21
CA VAL A 427 6.98 -4.36 26.63
C VAL A 427 8.08 -5.10 27.40
N VAL A 428 7.75 -6.30 27.88
CA VAL A 428 8.71 -7.25 28.47
C VAL A 428 9.48 -7.95 27.34
N ARG A 429 10.78 -8.17 27.53
CA ARG A 429 11.67 -8.67 26.47
C ARG A 429 12.60 -9.77 26.93
N CYS A 430 12.88 -10.69 26.01
CA CYS A 430 14.04 -11.58 26.06
C CYS A 430 15.27 -10.81 25.57
N VAL A 431 16.28 -10.69 26.43
CA VAL A 431 17.55 -10.01 26.13
C VAL A 431 18.64 -10.97 25.62
N ASN A 432 18.34 -12.27 25.55
CA ASN A 432 19.29 -13.27 25.05
C ASN A 432 19.37 -13.18 23.52
N SER A 433 20.52 -12.71 23.03
CA SER A 433 20.84 -12.62 21.60
C SER A 433 20.86 -13.98 20.88
N SER A 434 21.06 -15.07 21.62
CA SER A 434 21.06 -16.44 21.11
C SER A 434 19.70 -17.15 21.24
N CYS A 435 18.63 -16.41 21.54
CA CYS A 435 17.29 -16.99 21.66
C CYS A 435 16.81 -17.56 20.30
N PRO A 436 16.46 -18.87 20.21
CA PRO A 436 16.03 -19.47 18.95
C PRO A 436 14.80 -18.80 18.32
N ALA A 437 13.85 -18.32 19.13
CA ALA A 437 12.67 -17.61 18.61
C ALA A 437 13.02 -16.24 18.01
N VAL A 438 13.95 -15.52 18.64
CA VAL A 438 14.48 -14.26 18.10
C VAL A 438 15.16 -14.54 16.77
N LEU A 439 16.03 -15.55 16.71
CA LEU A 439 16.73 -15.91 15.48
C LEU A 439 15.78 -16.30 14.35
N LYS A 440 14.78 -17.16 14.60
CA LYS A 440 13.78 -17.57 13.61
C LYS A 440 13.02 -16.38 13.03
N GLU A 441 12.52 -15.50 13.89
CA GLU A 441 11.78 -14.31 13.46
C GLU A 441 12.66 -13.26 12.78
N SER A 442 13.93 -13.15 13.20
CA SER A 442 14.90 -12.29 12.55
C SER A 442 15.29 -12.80 11.16
N ILE A 443 15.46 -14.11 10.97
CA ILE A 443 15.67 -14.71 9.65
C ILE A 443 14.45 -14.50 8.74
N ARG A 444 13.22 -14.66 9.27
CA ARG A 444 11.99 -14.36 8.51
C ARG A 444 11.97 -12.91 8.03
N HIS A 445 12.33 -11.98 8.92
CA HIS A 445 12.41 -10.56 8.59
C HIS A 445 13.51 -10.28 7.55
N PHE A 446 14.69 -10.87 7.73
CA PHE A 446 15.83 -10.77 6.82
C PHE A 446 15.46 -11.26 5.41
N ALA A 447 14.83 -12.43 5.31
CA ALA A 447 14.40 -13.05 4.06
C ALA A 447 13.17 -12.39 3.41
N SER A 448 12.49 -11.48 4.11
CA SER A 448 11.25 -10.86 3.63
C SER A 448 11.43 -10.07 2.34
N ARG A 449 10.31 -9.82 1.64
CA ARG A 449 10.26 -9.01 0.42
C ARG A 449 10.78 -7.58 0.58
N ALA A 450 10.86 -7.04 1.80
CA ALA A 450 11.45 -5.73 2.06
C ALA A 450 12.93 -5.81 2.48
N GLY A 451 13.41 -6.99 2.90
CA GLY A 451 14.81 -7.29 3.22
C GLY A 451 15.57 -7.82 2.01
N PHE A 452 15.96 -9.09 2.02
CA PHE A 452 16.72 -9.75 0.96
C PHE A 452 15.86 -10.45 -0.12
N ASP A 453 14.54 -10.55 0.07
CA ASP A 453 13.62 -11.15 -0.91
C ASP A 453 14.01 -12.59 -1.32
N ILE A 454 14.21 -13.46 -0.33
CA ILE A 454 14.65 -14.84 -0.55
C ILE A 454 13.43 -15.73 -0.76
N ASP A 455 12.99 -15.84 -2.01
CA ASP A 455 11.89 -16.71 -2.40
C ASP A 455 12.15 -18.17 -2.02
N GLY A 456 11.13 -18.82 -1.43
CA GLY A 456 11.19 -20.22 -1.00
C GLY A 456 11.68 -20.43 0.43
N LEU A 457 12.21 -19.42 1.12
CA LEU A 457 12.62 -19.50 2.53
C LEU A 457 11.42 -19.25 3.48
N GLY A 458 10.50 -20.20 3.53
CA GLY A 458 9.26 -20.10 4.30
C GLY A 458 9.41 -20.38 5.82
N PRO A 459 8.40 -20.02 6.63
CA PRO A 459 8.36 -20.21 8.09
C PRO A 459 8.77 -21.60 8.59
N ALA A 460 8.25 -22.65 7.95
CA ALA A 460 8.51 -24.04 8.33
C ALA A 460 9.94 -24.47 8.01
N LEU A 461 10.52 -23.98 6.91
CA LEU A 461 11.91 -24.27 6.55
C LEU A 461 12.88 -23.56 7.48
N ILE A 462 12.62 -22.30 7.82
CA ILE A 462 13.42 -21.54 8.79
C ILE A 462 13.40 -22.23 10.15
N GLU A 463 12.24 -22.72 10.60
CA GLU A 463 12.15 -23.52 11.83
C GLU A 463 13.05 -24.75 11.77
N MET A 464 12.98 -25.55 10.71
CA MET A 464 13.83 -26.73 10.55
C MET A 464 15.32 -26.40 10.50
N LEU A 465 15.72 -25.35 9.79
CA LEU A 465 17.13 -24.94 9.65
C LEU A 465 17.71 -24.49 10.99
N VAL A 466 16.96 -23.71 11.77
CA VAL A 466 17.39 -23.24 13.08
C VAL A 466 17.37 -24.36 14.11
N ASP A 467 16.31 -25.17 14.15
CA ASP A 467 16.16 -26.25 15.14
C ASP A 467 17.18 -27.37 14.96
N ARG A 468 17.63 -27.62 13.73
CA ARG A 468 18.73 -28.54 13.42
C ARG A 468 20.11 -27.91 13.59
N GLY A 469 20.19 -26.63 13.94
CA GLY A 469 21.45 -25.90 14.14
C GLY A 469 22.25 -25.65 12.86
N ILE A 470 21.61 -25.79 11.69
CA ILE A 470 22.21 -25.55 10.37
C ILE A 470 22.43 -24.05 10.16
N VAL A 471 21.50 -23.22 10.63
CA VAL A 471 21.56 -21.76 10.55
C VAL A 471 21.55 -21.18 11.96
N LYS A 472 22.59 -20.42 12.30
CA LYS A 472 22.79 -19.78 13.61
C LYS A 472 22.78 -18.25 13.51
N ASN A 473 23.08 -17.71 12.34
CA ASN A 473 22.95 -16.28 12.03
C ASN A 473 22.52 -16.07 10.56
N TYR A 474 22.42 -14.82 10.13
CA TYR A 474 21.99 -14.49 8.76
C TYR A 474 23.00 -14.93 7.69
N ALA A 475 24.29 -14.90 8.01
CA ALA A 475 25.35 -15.21 7.06
C ALA A 475 25.39 -16.70 6.69
N ASP A 476 24.99 -17.58 7.61
CA ASP A 476 24.90 -19.02 7.35
C ASP A 476 23.95 -19.37 6.20
N LEU A 477 22.93 -18.53 5.93
CA LEU A 477 22.02 -18.72 4.80
C LEU A 477 22.77 -18.75 3.47
N PHE A 478 23.79 -17.91 3.31
CA PHE A 478 24.59 -17.81 2.08
C PHE A 478 25.65 -18.90 1.95
N ARG A 479 25.75 -19.79 2.95
CA ARG A 479 26.65 -20.95 2.96
C ARG A 479 25.90 -22.28 2.81
N LEU A 480 24.56 -22.24 2.68
CA LEU A 480 23.74 -23.43 2.54
C LEU A 480 24.03 -24.16 1.23
N ARG A 481 24.35 -25.45 1.33
CA ARG A 481 24.56 -26.31 0.15
C ARG A 481 23.29 -27.03 -0.24
N LYS A 482 23.18 -27.32 -1.54
CA LYS A 482 22.05 -28.04 -2.12
C LYS A 482 21.82 -29.38 -1.44
N GLU A 483 22.88 -30.14 -1.21
CA GLU A 483 22.82 -31.50 -0.67
C GLU A 483 22.24 -31.50 0.76
N GLU A 484 22.60 -30.49 1.56
CA GLU A 484 22.09 -30.32 2.92
C GLU A 484 20.60 -29.98 2.91
N LEU A 485 20.18 -29.10 2.00
CA LEU A 485 18.77 -28.72 1.83
C LEU A 485 17.90 -29.88 1.31
N ALA A 486 18.39 -30.66 0.34
CA ALA A 486 17.69 -31.80 -0.24
C ALA A 486 17.47 -32.94 0.78
N SER A 487 18.29 -32.99 1.83
CA SER A 487 18.14 -33.96 2.93
C SER A 487 17.02 -33.62 3.92
N LEU A 488 16.42 -32.42 3.83
CA LEU A 488 15.39 -31.97 4.77
C LEU A 488 14.01 -32.54 4.43
N PRO A 489 13.17 -32.85 5.44
CA PRO A 489 11.81 -33.30 5.22
C PRO A 489 11.02 -32.29 4.37
N ARG A 490 10.31 -32.77 3.35
CA ARG A 490 9.55 -31.94 2.38
C ARG A 490 10.40 -31.04 1.48
N MET A 491 11.71 -31.26 1.42
CA MET A 491 12.61 -30.67 0.41
C MET A 491 13.05 -31.75 -0.57
N GLY A 492 12.88 -31.50 -1.87
CA GLY A 492 13.46 -32.32 -2.93
C GLY A 492 14.58 -31.58 -3.65
N GLU A 493 15.30 -32.29 -4.51
CA GLU A 493 16.41 -31.75 -5.34
C GLU A 493 16.06 -30.42 -6.00
N LYS A 494 14.89 -30.35 -6.65
CA LYS A 494 14.44 -29.15 -7.37
C LYS A 494 14.11 -27.98 -6.44
N SER A 495 13.52 -28.23 -5.27
CA SER A 495 13.22 -27.15 -4.31
C SER A 495 14.49 -26.63 -3.65
N ALA A 496 15.46 -27.51 -3.39
CA ALA A 496 16.78 -27.13 -2.92
C ALA A 496 17.51 -26.26 -3.96
N ASP A 497 17.52 -26.67 -5.24
CA ASP A 497 18.09 -25.87 -6.34
C ASP A 497 17.47 -24.48 -6.43
N ASN A 498 16.13 -24.40 -6.38
CA ASN A 498 15.41 -23.13 -6.44
C ASN A 498 15.78 -22.19 -5.29
N LEU A 499 15.92 -22.73 -4.07
CA LEU A 499 16.26 -21.95 -2.89
C LEU A 499 17.72 -21.45 -2.94
N VAL A 500 18.67 -22.32 -3.31
CA VAL A 500 20.08 -21.91 -3.49
C VAL A 500 20.17 -20.81 -4.55
N ALA A 501 19.46 -20.97 -5.68
CA ALA A 501 19.41 -19.94 -6.71
C ALA A 501 18.77 -18.63 -6.21
N ALA A 502 17.75 -18.68 -5.35
CA ALA A 502 17.15 -17.49 -4.74
C ALA A 502 18.12 -16.79 -3.78
N ILE A 503 18.83 -17.56 -2.95
CA ILE A 503 19.88 -17.04 -2.04
C ILE A 503 20.99 -16.36 -2.85
N GLU A 504 21.49 -16.99 -3.92
CA GLU A 504 22.50 -16.39 -4.79
C GLU A 504 22.04 -15.09 -5.44
N ARG A 505 20.80 -15.04 -5.96
CA ARG A 505 20.23 -13.79 -6.52
C ARG A 505 20.11 -12.68 -5.46
N SER A 506 19.84 -13.05 -4.20
CA SER A 506 19.68 -12.09 -3.11
C SER A 506 20.97 -11.45 -2.61
N LYS A 507 22.15 -11.96 -3.02
CA LYS A 507 23.45 -11.42 -2.60
C LYS A 507 23.65 -9.95 -2.98
N LYS A 508 23.03 -9.47 -4.07
CA LYS A 508 23.08 -8.07 -4.47
C LYS A 508 21.90 -7.30 -3.90
N VAL A 509 22.16 -6.43 -2.92
CA VAL A 509 21.08 -5.77 -2.16
C VAL A 509 21.30 -4.26 -2.04
N PRO A 510 20.27 -3.42 -2.33
CA PRO A 510 20.31 -1.99 -2.08
C PRO A 510 20.56 -1.64 -0.61
N PHE A 511 21.36 -0.59 -0.34
CA PHE A 511 21.79 -0.24 1.01
C PHE A 511 20.64 0.00 2.00
N ASN A 512 19.54 0.64 1.57
CA ASN A 512 18.34 0.82 2.39
C ASN A 512 17.68 -0.52 2.81
N ARG A 513 17.69 -1.52 1.93
CA ARG A 513 17.14 -2.85 2.21
C ARG A 513 18.08 -3.64 3.10
N PHE A 514 19.39 -3.49 2.93
CA PHE A 514 20.39 -4.05 3.82
C PHE A 514 20.19 -3.57 5.26
N ILE A 515 20.12 -2.24 5.49
CA ILE A 515 19.88 -1.66 6.82
C ILE A 515 18.55 -2.15 7.41
N TYR A 516 17.50 -2.21 6.59
CA TYR A 516 16.20 -2.74 7.02
C TYR A 516 16.30 -4.21 7.47
N ALA A 517 17.00 -5.04 6.72
CA ALA A 517 17.11 -6.48 6.96
C ALA A 517 17.88 -6.83 8.25
N LEU A 518 18.80 -5.96 8.70
CA LEU A 518 19.50 -6.12 9.99
C LEU A 518 18.54 -6.16 11.19
N GLY A 519 17.31 -5.68 11.04
CA GLY A 519 16.30 -5.75 12.09
C GLY A 519 16.57 -4.82 13.27
N ILE A 520 17.31 -3.73 13.04
CA ILE A 520 17.63 -2.73 14.06
C ILE A 520 16.35 -2.18 14.68
N ARG A 521 16.34 -2.11 16.01
CA ARG A 521 15.18 -1.66 16.77
C ARG A 521 14.76 -0.25 16.34
N HIS A 522 13.46 -0.01 16.22
CA HIS A 522 12.86 1.26 15.75
C HIS A 522 13.21 1.67 14.29
N VAL A 523 14.06 0.91 13.59
CA VAL A 523 14.41 1.17 12.18
C VAL A 523 13.47 0.40 11.25
N GLY A 524 12.40 1.08 10.81
CA GLY A 524 11.52 0.59 9.74
C GLY A 524 12.05 0.92 8.34
N ALA A 525 11.32 0.53 7.29
CA ALA A 525 11.71 0.76 5.90
C ALA A 525 11.87 2.25 5.53
N PHE A 526 11.21 3.15 6.26
CA PHE A 526 11.36 4.59 6.10
C PHE A 526 12.67 5.08 6.73
N ALA A 527 12.93 4.76 8.00
CA ALA A 527 14.18 5.10 8.68
C ALA A 527 15.39 4.49 7.98
N ALA A 528 15.31 3.25 7.48
CA ALA A 528 16.37 2.63 6.71
C ALA A 528 16.68 3.36 5.39
N ARG A 529 15.64 3.91 4.73
CA ARG A 529 15.82 4.78 3.55
C ARG A 529 16.47 6.11 3.93
N ALA A 530 16.05 6.72 5.04
CA ALA A 530 16.64 7.96 5.53
C ALA A 530 18.12 7.78 5.88
N LEU A 531 18.47 6.71 6.59
CA LEU A 531 19.86 6.33 6.89
C LEU A 531 20.66 6.12 5.60
N ALA A 532 20.17 5.28 4.68
CA ALA A 532 20.86 5.00 3.42
C ALA A 532 21.05 6.26 2.54
N ALA A 533 20.18 7.25 2.65
CA ALA A 533 20.31 8.51 1.91
C ALA A 533 21.37 9.46 2.48
N ASN A 534 21.75 9.29 3.76
CA ASN A 534 22.69 10.17 4.47
C ASN A 534 24.07 9.52 4.67
N PHE A 535 24.17 8.19 4.63
CA PHE A 535 25.44 7.48 4.75
C PHE A 535 25.87 6.90 3.40
N SER A 536 27.15 7.11 3.06
CA SER A 536 27.72 6.64 1.78
C SER A 536 28.22 5.20 1.80
N SER A 537 28.34 4.58 2.98
CA SER A 537 28.68 3.17 3.15
C SER A 537 28.18 2.59 4.47
N ILE A 538 28.18 1.26 4.63
CA ILE A 538 27.84 0.60 5.90
C ILE A 538 28.91 0.89 6.97
N GLU A 539 30.18 0.95 6.59
CA GLU A 539 31.30 1.27 7.46
C GLU A 539 31.17 2.70 8.01
N GLY A 540 30.73 3.64 7.16
CA GLY A 540 30.46 5.02 7.59
C GLY A 540 29.32 5.11 8.60
N LEU A 541 28.27 4.28 8.44
CA LEU A 541 27.18 4.19 9.41
C LEU A 541 27.64 3.55 10.73
N ILE A 542 28.44 2.48 10.67
CA ILE A 542 29.01 1.81 11.85
C ILE A 542 29.88 2.79 12.63
N ALA A 543 30.81 3.49 11.97
CA ALA A 543 31.69 4.46 12.62
C ALA A 543 30.91 5.58 13.33
N ALA A 544 29.95 6.20 12.63
CA ALA A 544 29.08 7.25 13.19
C ALA A 544 28.25 6.77 14.38
N ALA A 545 27.79 5.51 14.35
CA ALA A 545 27.08 4.90 15.45
C ALA A 545 28.00 4.61 16.65
N GLN A 546 29.24 4.16 16.39
CA GLN A 546 30.22 3.79 17.41
C GLN A 546 30.83 4.98 18.16
N GLU A 547 30.91 6.15 17.53
CA GLU A 547 31.27 7.41 18.22
C GLU A 547 30.35 7.70 19.42
N ARG A 548 29.17 7.09 19.46
CA ARG A 548 28.17 7.25 20.51
C ARG A 548 28.12 6.10 21.53
N CYS A 549 29.01 5.11 21.42
CA CYS A 549 29.05 4.01 22.38
C CYS A 549 29.48 4.52 23.75
N VAL A 550 28.52 4.62 24.68
CA VAL A 550 28.85 4.71 26.09
C VAL A 550 29.26 3.29 26.54
N PRO A 551 30.44 3.09 27.17
CA PRO A 551 30.82 1.78 27.66
C PRO A 551 29.75 1.25 28.63
N PRO A 552 29.41 -0.05 28.58
CA PRO A 552 28.48 -0.63 29.53
C PRO A 552 29.07 -0.47 30.94
N GLN A 553 28.31 0.13 31.85
CA GLN A 553 28.64 0.10 33.28
C GLN A 553 28.51 -1.33 33.78
N THR A 554 29.60 -2.09 33.69
CA THR A 554 29.76 -3.37 34.39
C THR A 554 30.36 -3.11 35.75
N GLU A 555 29.58 -3.31 36.81
CA GLU A 555 29.94 -4.24 37.88
C GLU A 555 28.71 -4.53 38.76
N LEU A 556 28.49 -5.82 39.02
CA LEU A 556 27.50 -6.32 39.96
C LEU A 556 27.71 -5.69 41.34
N GLY A 557 26.81 -4.81 41.76
CA GLY A 557 26.73 -4.30 43.12
C GLY A 557 25.30 -4.35 43.62
N VAL A 558 25.06 -5.10 44.68
CA VAL A 558 23.79 -5.17 45.41
C VAL A 558 23.35 -3.74 45.77
N LEU A 559 22.23 -3.27 45.20
CA LEU A 559 21.63 -2.00 45.59
C LEU A 559 20.98 -2.17 46.98
N THR A 560 21.56 -1.55 48.00
CA THR A 560 20.90 -1.34 49.30
C THR A 560 19.92 -0.17 49.22
N GLU A 561 18.88 -0.18 50.05
CA GLU A 561 17.71 0.73 50.02
C GLU A 561 18.01 2.24 50.14
N SER A 562 19.27 2.66 50.30
CA SER A 562 19.68 4.06 50.45
C SER A 562 20.03 4.79 49.14
N ASP A 563 20.14 4.09 47.99
CA ASP A 563 20.54 4.70 46.71
C ASP A 563 19.39 4.81 45.69
N LYS A 564 18.24 5.36 46.11
CA LYS A 564 17.18 5.75 45.17
C LYS A 564 17.49 7.13 44.57
N PRO A 565 17.66 7.28 43.25
CA PRO A 565 17.53 8.59 42.63
C PRO A 565 16.06 9.02 42.65
N ALA A 566 15.82 10.32 42.81
CA ALA A 566 14.51 10.95 42.70
C ALA A 566 13.88 10.67 41.31
N PRO A 567 12.54 10.69 41.18
CA PRO A 567 11.85 10.19 40.00
C PRO A 567 12.17 11.03 38.77
N GLY A 568 12.82 10.39 37.79
CA GLY A 568 13.22 10.94 36.51
C GLY A 568 14.22 9.99 35.89
N GLY A 569 13.77 9.17 34.94
CA GLY A 569 14.63 8.25 34.19
C GLY A 569 15.80 8.98 33.51
N PRO A 570 16.79 8.25 32.96
CA PRO A 570 17.99 8.85 32.39
C PRO A 570 17.59 9.89 31.33
N ARG A 571 17.84 11.17 31.64
CA ARG A 571 17.73 12.25 30.68
C ARG A 571 18.81 12.04 29.60
N PRO A 572 18.49 12.20 28.31
CA PRO A 572 19.51 12.30 27.27
C PRO A 572 20.48 13.41 27.68
N VAL A 573 21.77 13.20 27.44
CA VAL A 573 22.81 14.21 27.67
C VAL A 573 22.44 15.46 26.87
N GLU A 574 22.03 16.52 27.56
CA GLU A 574 21.76 17.83 26.95
C GLU A 574 23.08 18.40 26.39
N GLY A 575 23.10 18.76 25.10
CA GLY A 575 24.11 19.70 24.58
C GLY A 575 24.91 19.29 23.34
N THR A 576 24.64 18.16 22.68
CA THR A 576 25.21 17.88 21.35
C THR A 576 24.08 17.56 20.37
N SER A 577 23.96 18.37 19.31
CA SER A 577 23.06 18.08 18.19
C SER A 577 23.37 16.67 17.68
N ASP A 578 22.45 15.73 17.87
CA ASP A 578 22.61 14.37 17.39
C ASP A 578 22.65 14.37 15.86
N MET A 579 23.75 13.90 15.25
CA MET A 579 23.86 13.80 13.80
C MET A 579 22.75 12.92 13.19
N PHE A 580 22.21 11.97 13.95
CA PHE A 580 21.06 11.16 13.54
C PHE A 580 19.75 11.94 13.67
N GLU A 581 19.58 12.83 14.65
CA GLU A 581 18.39 13.70 14.75
C GLU A 581 18.36 14.78 13.66
N ALA A 582 19.53 15.13 13.11
CA ALA A 582 19.63 16.02 11.95
C ALA A 582 19.11 15.36 10.66
N ILE A 583 18.93 14.03 10.65
CA ILE A 583 18.38 13.31 9.49
C ILE A 583 16.85 13.38 9.53
N ASP A 584 16.26 13.98 8.50
CA ASP A 584 14.80 14.05 8.36
C ASP A 584 14.17 12.64 8.43
N GLY A 585 13.25 12.47 9.37
CA GLY A 585 12.59 11.19 9.63
C GLY A 585 13.26 10.29 10.68
N ILE A 586 14.36 10.73 11.31
CA ILE A 586 15.04 10.01 12.40
C ILE A 586 15.00 10.89 13.66
N GLY A 587 14.36 10.39 14.71
CA GLY A 587 14.36 11.04 16.02
C GLY A 587 15.33 10.39 17.00
N ALA A 588 15.50 11.00 18.18
CA ALA A 588 16.41 10.57 19.24
C ALA A 588 16.34 9.05 19.56
N ILE A 589 15.13 8.49 19.63
CA ILE A 589 14.91 7.06 19.92
C ILE A 589 15.50 6.16 18.82
N VAL A 590 15.33 6.55 17.56
CA VAL A 590 15.85 5.78 16.41
C VAL A 590 17.37 5.91 16.37
N GLY A 591 17.92 7.11 16.54
CA GLY A 591 19.36 7.35 16.63
C GLY A 591 20.03 6.52 17.73
N ALA A 592 19.47 6.54 18.94
CA ALA A 592 19.96 5.74 20.06
C ALA A 592 19.92 4.23 19.78
N SER A 593 18.89 3.74 19.08
CA SER A 593 18.76 2.32 18.73
C SER A 593 19.78 1.87 17.69
N VAL A 594 20.07 2.74 16.73
CA VAL A 594 21.12 2.52 15.72
C VAL A 594 22.49 2.48 16.41
N ALA A 595 22.78 3.45 17.27
CA ALA A 595 24.00 3.47 18.07
C ALA A 595 24.17 2.18 18.88
N GLN A 596 23.19 1.84 19.72
CA GLN A 596 23.24 0.66 20.57
C GLN A 596 23.44 -0.65 19.78
N TYR A 597 22.82 -0.77 18.60
CA TYR A 597 22.98 -1.95 17.76
C TYR A 597 24.42 -2.13 17.28
N PHE A 598 25.06 -1.07 16.77
CA PHE A 598 26.43 -1.14 16.24
C PHE A 598 27.52 -1.08 17.32
N CYS A 599 27.17 -0.74 18.56
CA CYS A 599 28.06 -0.87 19.72
C CYS A 599 28.29 -2.32 20.15
N LEU A 600 27.42 -3.25 19.75
CA LEU A 600 27.58 -4.66 20.09
C LEU A 600 28.50 -5.34 19.05
N PRO A 601 29.70 -5.82 19.43
CA PRO A 601 30.63 -6.44 18.49
C PRO A 601 30.01 -7.63 17.74
N SER A 602 29.15 -8.40 18.40
CA SER A 602 28.45 -9.53 17.75
C SER A 602 27.61 -9.12 16.55
N ASN A 603 27.03 -7.91 16.54
CA ASN A 603 26.23 -7.43 15.41
C ASN A 603 27.11 -6.97 14.25
N VAL A 604 28.27 -6.38 14.55
CA VAL A 604 29.25 -5.97 13.53
C VAL A 604 29.87 -7.20 12.87
N ASN A 605 30.24 -8.22 13.67
CA ASN A 605 30.78 -9.47 13.14
C ASN A 605 29.80 -10.17 12.19
N VAL A 606 28.49 -10.13 12.46
CA VAL A 606 27.48 -10.69 11.54
C VAL A 606 27.45 -9.96 10.19
N ILE A 607 27.74 -8.65 10.18
CA ILE A 607 27.83 -7.87 8.93
C ILE A 607 29.07 -8.27 8.15
N GLU A 608 30.21 -8.41 8.84
CA GLU A 608 31.44 -8.92 8.23
C GLU A 608 31.23 -10.33 7.64
N ASP A 609 30.60 -11.23 8.40
CA ASP A 609 30.28 -12.59 7.94
C ASP A 609 29.39 -12.58 6.68
N LEU A 610 28.46 -11.62 6.56
CA LEU A 610 27.59 -11.46 5.38
C LEU A 610 28.40 -11.02 4.16
N LEU A 611 29.29 -10.04 4.34
CA LEU A 611 30.18 -9.57 3.27
C LEU A 611 31.12 -10.69 2.80
N ASP A 612 31.70 -11.45 3.75
CA ASP A 612 32.57 -12.60 3.47
C ASP A 612 31.82 -13.74 2.79
N ALA A 613 30.52 -13.89 3.04
CA ALA A 613 29.66 -14.85 2.34
C ALA A 613 29.26 -14.39 0.91
N GLY A 614 29.78 -13.25 0.46
CA GLY A 614 29.60 -12.73 -0.89
C GLY A 614 28.39 -11.81 -1.07
N VAL A 615 27.83 -11.27 0.02
CA VAL A 615 26.79 -10.23 -0.08
C VAL A 615 27.43 -8.91 -0.56
N GLU A 616 26.88 -8.36 -1.63
CA GLU A 616 27.28 -7.10 -2.24
C GLU A 616 26.24 -6.02 -1.95
N ILE A 617 26.65 -4.97 -1.22
CA ILE A 617 25.79 -3.84 -0.89
C ILE A 617 25.85 -2.80 -2.02
N ILE A 618 24.71 -2.51 -2.64
CA ILE A 618 24.57 -1.48 -3.67
C ILE A 618 24.27 -0.14 -2.98
N TYR A 619 25.28 0.73 -2.95
CA TYR A 619 25.17 2.08 -2.37
C TYR A 619 24.49 3.06 -3.35
N PRO A 620 23.71 4.03 -2.84
CA PRO A 620 23.15 5.08 -3.68
C PRO A 620 24.26 5.96 -4.26
N GLU A 621 24.09 6.44 -5.49
CA GLU A 621 25.00 7.41 -6.09
C GLU A 621 25.04 8.69 -5.23
N LYS A 622 26.25 9.18 -4.91
CA LYS A 622 26.44 10.41 -4.13
C LYS A 622 25.65 11.56 -4.77
N LYS A 623 24.73 12.17 -4.02
CA LYS A 623 24.27 13.53 -4.33
C LYS A 623 25.50 14.43 -4.30
N ILE A 624 25.85 14.99 -5.44
CA ILE A 624 26.91 16.02 -5.54
C ILE A 624 26.49 17.16 -4.61
N ALA A 625 27.37 17.59 -3.72
CA ALA A 625 27.10 18.75 -2.88
C ALA A 625 26.80 19.97 -3.79
N PRO A 626 25.80 20.79 -3.48
CA PRO A 626 25.50 21.97 -4.29
C PRO A 626 26.72 22.89 -4.32
N ASP A 627 27.09 23.36 -5.51
CA ASP A 627 28.17 24.34 -5.69
C ASP A 627 27.71 25.68 -5.08
N GLU A 628 28.44 26.18 -4.08
CA GLU A 628 28.13 27.46 -3.40
C GLU A 628 27.99 28.63 -4.38
N ALA A 629 28.66 28.58 -5.54
CA ALA A 629 28.58 29.62 -6.56
C ALA A 629 27.27 29.61 -7.37
N LEU A 630 26.59 28.47 -7.44
CA LEU A 630 25.35 28.27 -8.21
C LEU A 630 24.09 28.23 -7.33
N LEU A 631 24.28 28.16 -6.01
CA LEU A 631 23.20 28.15 -5.03
C LEU A 631 22.30 29.40 -5.18
N GLY A 632 21.02 29.17 -5.49
CA GLY A 632 20.02 30.24 -5.62
C GLY A 632 20.05 31.03 -6.93
N LYS A 633 21.02 30.77 -7.83
CA LYS A 633 21.14 31.44 -9.14
C LYS A 633 20.04 31.01 -10.09
N ARG A 634 19.52 31.97 -10.88
CA ARG A 634 18.42 31.73 -11.82
C ARG A 634 18.88 31.63 -13.26
N PHE A 635 18.49 30.54 -13.88
CA PHE A 635 18.83 30.20 -15.26
C PHE A 635 17.57 30.20 -16.14
N VAL A 636 17.70 30.72 -17.35
CA VAL A 636 16.69 30.55 -18.41
C VAL A 636 17.33 29.86 -19.60
N LEU A 637 16.74 28.78 -20.07
CA LEU A 637 17.20 28.04 -21.25
C LEU A 637 16.45 28.53 -22.50
N THR A 638 17.17 28.83 -23.58
CA THR A 638 16.58 29.23 -24.88
C THR A 638 17.36 28.62 -26.05
N GLY A 639 16.66 28.21 -27.11
CA GLY A 639 17.25 27.46 -28.23
C GLY A 639 17.42 25.96 -27.94
N THR A 640 17.94 25.23 -28.93
CA THR A 640 18.21 23.78 -28.87
C THR A 640 19.69 23.53 -28.60
N LEU A 641 20.01 22.75 -27.56
CA LEU A 641 21.39 22.42 -27.18
C LEU A 641 21.83 21.12 -27.89
N LYS A 642 23.07 21.07 -28.38
CA LYS A 642 23.60 19.94 -29.17
C LYS A 642 24.04 18.75 -28.32
N SER A 643 24.57 19.01 -27.14
CA SER A 643 25.29 18.03 -26.30
C SER A 643 24.43 17.40 -25.22
N MET A 644 23.32 18.03 -24.83
CA MET A 644 22.45 17.56 -23.76
C MET A 644 20.99 17.91 -24.03
N ARG A 645 20.06 17.07 -23.57
CA ARG A 645 18.63 17.40 -23.61
C ARG A 645 18.31 18.50 -22.60
N ARG A 646 17.32 19.33 -22.92
CA ARG A 646 16.91 20.47 -22.07
C ARG A 646 16.57 20.04 -20.63
N ASP A 647 15.95 18.87 -20.48
CA ASP A 647 15.60 18.31 -19.17
C ASP A 647 16.82 17.84 -18.38
N GLU A 648 17.85 17.33 -19.06
CA GLU A 648 19.13 16.92 -18.44
C GLU A 648 19.90 18.16 -17.94
N VAL A 649 19.90 19.23 -18.73
CA VAL A 649 20.50 20.52 -18.34
C VAL A 649 19.76 21.14 -17.16
N LYS A 650 18.43 21.08 -17.17
CA LYS A 650 17.61 21.55 -16.06
C LYS A 650 17.91 20.75 -14.78
N ALA A 651 17.90 19.43 -14.85
CA ALA A 651 18.23 18.56 -13.73
C ALA A 651 19.66 18.83 -13.21
N LYS A 652 20.61 19.10 -14.11
CA LYS A 652 21.99 19.42 -13.73
C LYS A 652 22.09 20.75 -12.98
N ILE A 653 21.45 21.81 -13.48
CA ILE A 653 21.40 23.12 -12.81
C ILE A 653 20.74 23.00 -11.43
N GLU A 654 19.63 22.27 -11.33
CA GLU A 654 18.90 22.05 -10.07
C GLU A 654 19.72 21.20 -9.09
N SER A 655 20.47 20.20 -9.58
CA SER A 655 21.37 19.38 -8.76
C SER A 655 22.54 20.17 -8.16
N LEU A 656 22.93 21.28 -8.79
CA LEU A 656 23.99 22.18 -8.32
C LEU A 656 23.46 23.35 -7.48
N GLY A 657 22.16 23.36 -7.14
CA GLY A 657 21.53 24.39 -6.30
C GLY A 657 20.96 25.60 -7.04
N GLY A 658 21.01 25.61 -8.38
CA GLY A 658 20.42 26.65 -9.22
C GLY A 658 18.92 26.43 -9.46
N ARG A 659 18.22 27.46 -9.99
CA ARG A 659 16.79 27.40 -10.32
C ARG A 659 16.57 27.73 -11.79
N VAL A 660 15.88 26.85 -12.52
CA VAL A 660 15.51 27.11 -13.92
C VAL A 660 14.12 27.74 -14.01
N THR A 661 14.02 28.92 -14.63
CA THR A 661 12.75 29.61 -14.85
C THR A 661 12.37 29.65 -16.33
N SER A 662 11.08 29.81 -16.60
CA SER A 662 10.54 29.78 -17.98
C SER A 662 10.66 31.14 -18.70
N SER A 663 10.91 32.23 -17.98
CA SER A 663 10.91 33.60 -18.52
C SER A 663 12.10 34.42 -18.03
N VAL A 664 12.70 35.20 -18.93
CA VAL A 664 13.73 36.19 -18.58
C VAL A 664 13.08 37.38 -17.88
N THR A 665 13.58 37.69 -16.69
CA THR A 665 13.21 38.83 -15.84
C THR A 665 14.48 39.58 -15.44
N GLY A 666 14.39 40.80 -14.89
CA GLY A 666 15.55 41.56 -14.36
C GLY A 666 16.24 40.90 -13.15
N GLN A 667 15.71 39.75 -12.75
CA GLN A 667 16.12 38.94 -11.63
C GLN A 667 16.88 37.67 -12.14
N THR A 668 16.88 37.40 -13.44
CA THR A 668 17.60 36.26 -14.04
C THR A 668 19.11 36.50 -13.99
N ASP A 669 19.86 35.52 -13.51
CA ASP A 669 21.33 35.63 -13.42
C ASP A 669 22.00 35.20 -14.75
N TYR A 670 21.51 34.12 -15.36
CA TYR A 670 22.09 33.55 -16.58
C TYR A 670 21.01 33.14 -17.60
N VAL A 671 21.31 33.34 -18.89
CA VAL A 671 20.54 32.78 -20.00
C VAL A 671 21.45 31.88 -20.82
N VAL A 672 21.12 30.58 -20.86
CA VAL A 672 21.86 29.59 -21.66
C VAL A 672 21.23 29.49 -23.04
N VAL A 673 22.05 29.69 -24.06
CA VAL A 673 21.62 29.89 -25.45
C VAL A 673 22.15 28.75 -26.33
N GLY A 674 21.21 27.99 -26.90
CA GLY A 674 21.46 26.98 -27.94
C GLY A 674 21.15 27.50 -29.35
N GLU A 675 21.12 26.59 -30.32
CA GLU A 675 20.77 26.90 -31.72
C GLU A 675 19.33 27.44 -31.84
N SER A 676 19.13 28.37 -32.78
CA SER A 676 17.85 29.06 -33.02
C SER A 676 17.23 29.69 -31.76
N PRO A 677 17.95 30.60 -31.09
CA PRO A 677 17.43 31.20 -29.87
C PRO A 677 16.24 32.12 -30.17
N GLY A 678 15.10 31.85 -29.53
CA GLY A 678 13.89 32.64 -29.71
C GLY A 678 13.92 34.00 -28.99
N SER A 679 12.76 34.64 -28.89
CA SER A 679 12.53 35.99 -28.32
C SER A 679 13.05 36.23 -26.88
N LYS A 680 13.50 35.18 -26.19
CA LYS A 680 14.13 35.26 -24.86
C LYS A 680 15.56 35.81 -24.93
N LEU A 681 16.29 35.59 -26.02
CA LEU A 681 17.64 36.15 -26.21
C LEU A 681 17.59 37.68 -26.31
N ASP A 682 16.65 38.20 -27.11
CA ASP A 682 16.46 39.64 -27.29
C ASP A 682 16.06 40.31 -25.96
N LYS A 683 15.22 39.62 -25.18
CA LYS A 683 14.81 40.08 -23.84
C LYS A 683 15.97 40.07 -22.84
N ALA A 684 16.87 39.09 -22.91
CA ALA A 684 18.06 39.02 -22.07
C ALA A 684 19.04 40.16 -22.36
N ARG A 685 19.28 40.47 -23.65
CA ARG A 685 20.13 41.59 -24.08
C ARG A 685 19.62 42.94 -23.59
N ARG A 686 18.30 43.18 -23.67
CA ARG A 686 17.68 44.44 -23.20
C ARG A 686 17.77 44.63 -21.69
N LEU A 687 17.79 43.53 -20.93
CA LEU A 687 17.83 43.54 -19.47
C LEU A 687 19.24 43.42 -18.89
N GLY A 688 20.28 43.33 -19.74
CA GLY A 688 21.67 43.21 -19.31
C GLY A 688 22.01 41.91 -18.59
N VAL A 689 21.23 40.84 -18.82
CA VAL A 689 21.44 39.53 -18.17
C VAL A 689 22.62 38.80 -18.83
N SER A 690 23.43 38.09 -18.05
CA SER A 690 24.57 37.32 -18.56
C SER A 690 24.12 36.21 -19.51
N ILE A 691 24.64 36.22 -20.72
CA ILE A 691 24.31 35.25 -21.77
C ILE A 691 25.46 34.26 -21.89
N LEU A 692 25.17 32.97 -21.80
CA LEU A 692 26.14 31.88 -21.92
C LEU A 692 25.80 31.02 -23.14
N GLY A 693 26.79 30.81 -23.99
CA GLY A 693 26.73 29.75 -25.00
C GLY A 693 26.80 28.36 -24.36
N GLU A 694 26.43 27.33 -25.13
CA GLU A 694 26.45 25.94 -24.66
C GLU A 694 27.84 25.50 -24.14
N ALA A 695 28.92 25.86 -24.85
CA ALA A 695 30.28 25.52 -24.42
C ALA A 695 30.68 26.23 -23.11
N GLU A 696 30.30 27.50 -22.94
CA GLU A 696 30.57 28.30 -21.74
C GLU A 696 29.77 27.80 -20.54
N PHE A 697 28.53 27.35 -20.76
CA PHE A 697 27.74 26.69 -19.74
C PHE A 697 28.37 25.36 -19.29
N LEU A 698 28.87 24.55 -20.23
CA LEU A 698 29.56 23.30 -19.90
C LEU A 698 30.86 23.53 -19.14
N GLU A 699 31.62 24.57 -19.47
CA GLU A 699 32.80 25.03 -18.71
C GLU A 699 32.41 25.47 -17.30
N LEU A 700 31.34 26.25 -17.16
CA LEU A 700 30.84 26.73 -15.86
C LEU A 700 30.49 25.57 -14.92
N ILE A 701 29.93 24.48 -15.44
CA ILE A 701 29.55 23.29 -14.65
C ILE A 701 30.63 22.20 -14.57
N LYS A 702 31.69 22.26 -15.40
CA LYS A 702 32.82 21.31 -15.38
C LYS A 702 33.98 21.78 -14.51
N SER A 703 34.24 23.09 -14.47
CA SER A 703 35.39 23.68 -13.77
C SER A 703 35.26 23.67 -12.24
N ARG A 704 34.17 23.13 -11.70
CA ARG A 704 33.80 23.23 -10.28
C ARG A 704 33.35 21.85 -9.78
N LYS A 705 34.35 21.08 -9.36
CA LYS A 705 34.22 19.72 -8.80
C LYS A 705 34.35 19.77 -7.29
#